data_AF-A0A1Y1CPL7-F1
#
_entry.id   AF-A0A1Y1CPL7-F1
#
_cell.length_a   1.000
_cell.length_b   1.000
_cell.length_c   1.000
_cell.angle_alpha   90.00
_cell.angle_beta   90.00
_cell.angle_gamma   90.00
#
_symmetry.space_group_name_H-M   'P 1'
#
loop_
_entity.id
_entity.type
_entity.pdbx_description
1 polymer ?
#
loop_
_entity_poly.entity_id
_entity_poly.type
_entity_poly.pdbx_seq_one_letter_code
_entity_poly.pdbx_strand_id
1 'polypeptide(L)'
;MSKEIPEYQVKQNLLSSFRNPKECAEKINDLKNSTDYSLVNSLVQYLKKNIPPFEKCLFGNSLPEKITELGTHKTYFYKPESLKNEINWIILSIKNSKEIIKKFIVLRKSFEHEILLGENDKALQILSVVEKEIGVSIWLYESKLLVFELMKKPEEAITLLSKINEARLEDESNNKKNKQKINNKKNENGFVSLLLHYLSYRAQRDISALRYDQDLFNNFKRNRTEFQNDYYNYYLFRLNFYVNYNIDDPSIPLIMESTNSIVDRYVVLIQVLQAAFLKEESKDTIISRSKALYKLTEDSILLPYMFLSNPEYDCDDYFDKEYLDIIDLYYRGKYSEVIIKCKNYIKLKTDNFEVLRFYCFSLLFANNGYSPIHLDQSPINQISRKIFNSISEKDNSSSLYNLYQLNKNLYGFTIANGLDYFIKEENNSEKSDELRFLSLKYFDPIYSKIFKSDSIAIKYLENGCKKIGQSTSTNHQINRIKKSLINNTNIVEHILEKDNAKILYEKQDYQGSYDAWITILEKNRQRNPIIQIAINSAFDCLLKLEKYQEAIKLFVTEYIQSPIGVKKTNVDSFIGFLKKQKYKNIKRSIELPIFVGLNSSKDTDKSFILKSFCDYYDVKKPSELFDEIDDIDIHKKESFFYVIVSEDILRHYYHINSTPEELEEKRKLLMYLINLDTPKIELYKKMLDEVFDELIIYKGNRKIDESKIYANDQAIIKYELKDIDGLYDRFMTQYKILESEKPILVLKKVFHPVMNSKIADATILSADFMYTDNAIYQVAYDLYDGVRDKFLFSKFGLGTYLSTRIRHGVLEGELRSDFVACNLMLNKTNEKYVNNEYWARTYGLDKRSNDELYKILSEFSEKVDDFISYFKFDVLQIKIIEKERGYFNYDVNAETLSLQALEIAINAKDSDEFSQLVIKNLWQITERNLQTIRSYIKNNLSEEFHKLLNELDLKVNIPALTHIRDDFNKTISDIRTNTNQKLTRIEGWFHIQESKFDNFKLDELLSIVWDSTEKFYPKNSHPLESKLQGAKITIKAAYGIHFSDIMRIFLTNMFKNSIPRSTFKIDTKIENQILTLTFENQINVDTETLNKEFDLIMESTARLSLEGKSGLIKAKKILKYDLGDLSNYVCIKAVEGKCIATIRINLENLTV
;
A
#
# COMPACT_ATOMS: atom_id res chain seq x y z
N MET A 1 0.00 -52.03 16.21
CA MET A 1 0.22 -52.97 15.09
C MET A 1 -1.10 -53.14 14.34
N SER A 2 -1.33 -52.32 13.31
CA SER A 2 -2.44 -52.54 12.37
C SER A 2 -2.11 -53.77 11.52
N LYS A 3 -3.01 -54.75 11.45
CA LYS A 3 -2.86 -55.92 10.56
C LYS A 3 -2.61 -55.45 9.13
N GLU A 4 -1.52 -55.89 8.52
CA GLU A 4 -1.27 -55.69 7.09
C GLU A 4 -2.41 -56.33 6.29
N ILE A 5 -3.13 -55.52 5.52
CA ILE A 5 -4.22 -55.98 4.66
C ILE A 5 -3.56 -56.62 3.43
N PRO A 6 -3.86 -57.89 3.10
CA PRO A 6 -3.30 -58.55 1.92
C PRO A 6 -3.61 -57.81 0.60
N GLU A 7 -2.68 -57.83 -0.36
CA GLU A 7 -2.78 -57.15 -1.66
C GLU A 7 -4.09 -57.48 -2.40
N TYR A 8 -4.52 -58.74 -2.37
CA TYR A 8 -5.75 -59.19 -3.03
C TYR A 8 -7.01 -58.52 -2.45
N GLN A 9 -7.01 -58.21 -1.14
CA GLN A 9 -8.15 -57.62 -0.44
C GLN A 9 -8.24 -56.11 -0.72
N VAL A 10 -7.10 -55.41 -0.77
CA VAL A 10 -7.03 -54.00 -1.22
C VAL A 10 -7.51 -53.87 -2.67
N LYS A 11 -7.05 -54.79 -3.54
CA LYS A 11 -7.49 -54.86 -4.93
C LYS A 11 -8.99 -55.10 -5.06
N GLN A 12 -9.54 -56.07 -4.33
CA GLN A 12 -10.98 -56.37 -4.36
C GLN A 12 -11.82 -55.17 -3.91
N ASN A 13 -11.38 -54.45 -2.87
CA ASN A 13 -12.07 -53.26 -2.37
C ASN A 13 -12.04 -52.08 -3.36
N LEU A 14 -10.95 -51.89 -4.11
CA LEU A 14 -10.86 -50.87 -5.15
C LEU A 14 -11.74 -51.20 -6.36
N LEU A 15 -11.83 -52.47 -6.72
CA LEU A 15 -12.66 -52.91 -7.84
C LEU A 15 -14.15 -52.88 -7.51
N SER A 16 -14.54 -53.22 -6.27
CA SER A 16 -15.93 -53.15 -5.84
C SER A 16 -16.45 -51.72 -5.74
N SER A 17 -15.60 -50.77 -5.34
CA SER A 17 -15.95 -49.35 -5.22
C SER A 17 -15.94 -48.58 -6.56
N PHE A 18 -15.47 -49.17 -7.67
CA PHE A 18 -15.29 -48.49 -8.96
C PHE A 18 -16.56 -47.78 -9.49
N ARG A 19 -17.75 -48.30 -9.18
CA ARG A 19 -19.03 -47.72 -9.63
C ARG A 19 -19.54 -46.58 -8.74
N ASN A 20 -18.96 -46.37 -7.56
CA ASN A 20 -19.33 -45.33 -6.60
C ASN A 20 -18.16 -44.34 -6.43
N PRO A 21 -18.22 -43.13 -7.01
CA PRO A 21 -17.12 -42.17 -6.97
C PRO A 21 -16.64 -41.79 -5.56
N LYS A 22 -17.56 -41.73 -4.59
CA LYS A 22 -17.24 -41.39 -3.20
C LYS A 22 -16.47 -42.52 -2.52
N GLU A 23 -17.01 -43.74 -2.57
CA GLU A 23 -16.34 -44.92 -2.00
C GLU A 23 -15.01 -45.20 -2.71
N CYS A 24 -14.93 -44.98 -4.03
CA CYS A 24 -13.69 -45.13 -4.78
C CYS A 24 -12.63 -44.12 -4.32
N ALA A 25 -13.00 -42.85 -4.14
CA ALA A 25 -12.10 -41.82 -3.63
C ALA A 25 -11.64 -42.12 -2.20
N GLU A 26 -12.52 -42.62 -1.33
CA GLU A 26 -12.18 -43.07 0.03
C GLU A 26 -11.15 -44.22 -0.01
N LYS A 27 -11.38 -45.24 -0.85
CA LYS A 27 -10.45 -46.37 -1.00
C LYS A 27 -9.13 -45.99 -1.64
N ILE A 28 -9.12 -45.01 -2.55
CA ILE A 28 -7.89 -44.43 -3.08
C ILE A 28 -7.14 -43.67 -1.98
N ASN A 29 -7.84 -42.96 -1.09
CA ASN A 29 -7.22 -42.31 0.06
C ASN A 29 -6.61 -43.33 1.03
N ASP A 30 -7.31 -44.43 1.32
CA ASP A 30 -6.77 -45.56 2.11
C ASP A 30 -5.48 -46.12 1.45
N LEU A 31 -5.48 -46.28 0.12
CA LEU A 31 -4.32 -46.74 -0.63
C LEU A 31 -3.16 -45.73 -0.56
N LYS A 32 -3.44 -44.42 -0.72
CA LYS A 32 -2.44 -43.35 -0.61
C LYS A 32 -1.74 -43.35 0.75
N ASN A 33 -2.48 -43.63 1.80
CA ASN A 33 -1.99 -43.63 3.18
C ASN A 33 -1.33 -44.96 3.61
N SER A 34 -1.28 -45.96 2.73
CA SER A 34 -0.57 -47.21 2.99
C SER A 34 0.93 -46.96 3.24
N THR A 35 1.48 -47.62 4.26
CA THR A 35 2.90 -47.53 4.62
C THR A 35 3.83 -48.23 3.62
N ASP A 36 3.30 -49.18 2.84
CA ASP A 36 4.06 -49.92 1.83
C ASP A 36 3.95 -49.26 0.43
N TYR A 37 4.87 -48.36 0.14
CA TYR A 37 4.95 -47.70 -1.17
C TYR A 37 5.20 -48.69 -2.33
N SER A 38 5.84 -49.84 -2.06
CA SER A 38 6.11 -50.84 -3.10
C SER A 38 4.82 -51.53 -3.56
N LEU A 39 3.96 -51.87 -2.59
CA LEU A 39 2.60 -52.37 -2.80
C LEU A 39 1.71 -51.35 -3.52
N VAL A 40 1.74 -50.08 -3.12
CA VAL A 40 0.98 -49.01 -3.79
C VAL A 40 1.39 -48.90 -5.26
N ASN A 41 2.69 -48.88 -5.53
CA ASN A 41 3.21 -48.81 -6.89
C ASN A 41 2.88 -50.07 -7.71
N SER A 42 2.96 -51.28 -7.16
CA SER A 42 2.60 -52.51 -7.88
C SER A 42 1.11 -52.53 -8.26
N LEU A 43 0.23 -52.20 -7.30
CA LEU A 43 -1.22 -52.16 -7.49
C LEU A 43 -1.63 -51.11 -8.53
N VAL A 44 -1.09 -49.90 -8.45
CA VAL A 44 -1.37 -48.82 -9.42
C VAL A 44 -0.96 -49.24 -10.83
N GLN A 45 0.23 -49.83 -11.00
CA GLN A 45 0.70 -50.30 -12.30
C GLN A 45 -0.17 -51.46 -12.83
N TYR A 46 -0.57 -52.37 -11.97
CA TYR A 46 -1.48 -53.47 -12.32
C TYR A 46 -2.85 -52.94 -12.78
N LEU A 47 -3.46 -52.04 -12.01
CA LEU A 47 -4.79 -51.49 -12.30
C LEU A 47 -4.78 -50.71 -13.61
N LYS A 48 -3.77 -49.86 -13.83
CA LYS A 48 -3.59 -49.13 -15.09
C LYS A 48 -3.46 -50.07 -16.29
N LYS A 49 -2.60 -51.09 -16.19
CA LYS A 49 -2.31 -52.00 -17.31
C LYS A 49 -3.51 -52.88 -17.69
N ASN A 50 -4.24 -53.38 -16.69
CA ASN A 50 -5.30 -54.37 -16.91
C ASN A 50 -6.71 -53.74 -16.95
N ILE A 51 -6.89 -52.54 -16.43
CA ILE A 51 -8.18 -51.82 -16.38
C ILE A 51 -7.93 -50.34 -16.75
N PRO A 52 -7.71 -50.03 -18.04
CA PRO A 52 -7.38 -48.66 -18.48
C PRO A 52 -8.37 -47.57 -18.01
N PRO A 53 -9.70 -47.79 -17.94
CA PRO A 53 -10.62 -46.80 -17.39
C PRO A 53 -10.34 -46.40 -15.93
N PHE A 54 -9.66 -47.26 -15.17
CA PHE A 54 -9.32 -47.03 -13.75
C PHE A 54 -8.24 -45.95 -13.58
N GLU A 55 -7.47 -45.64 -14.62
CA GLU A 55 -6.45 -44.58 -14.58
C GLU A 55 -7.08 -43.21 -14.28
N LYS A 56 -8.25 -42.90 -14.86
CA LYS A 56 -8.99 -41.67 -14.59
C LYS A 56 -9.48 -41.61 -13.14
N CYS A 57 -9.82 -42.74 -12.51
CA CYS A 57 -10.18 -42.76 -11.09
C CYS A 57 -8.96 -42.47 -10.19
N LEU A 58 -7.79 -43.03 -10.51
CA LEU A 58 -6.57 -42.84 -9.74
C LEU A 58 -6.04 -41.40 -9.84
N PHE A 59 -5.91 -40.89 -11.07
CA PHE A 59 -5.18 -39.65 -11.34
C PHE A 59 -6.03 -38.54 -11.96
N GLY A 60 -7.34 -38.73 -12.17
CA GLY A 60 -8.15 -37.74 -12.88
C GLY A 60 -7.71 -37.58 -14.34
N ASN A 61 -8.11 -36.47 -14.97
CA ASN A 61 -7.60 -36.13 -16.31
C ASN A 61 -6.24 -35.43 -16.19
N SER A 62 -5.16 -36.20 -16.40
CA SER A 62 -3.79 -35.69 -16.27
C SER A 62 -3.31 -34.94 -17.52
N LEU A 63 -3.97 -35.11 -18.66
CA LEU A 63 -3.61 -34.53 -19.96
C LEU A 63 -4.86 -34.00 -20.68
N PRO A 64 -5.51 -32.95 -20.14
CA PRO A 64 -6.70 -32.39 -20.78
C PRO A 64 -6.35 -31.78 -22.13
N GLU A 65 -7.14 -32.06 -23.16
CA GLU A 65 -6.96 -31.49 -24.51
C GLU A 65 -7.74 -30.18 -24.68
N LYS A 66 -8.81 -30.00 -23.88
CA LYS A 66 -9.70 -28.83 -23.92
C LYS A 66 -9.86 -28.21 -22.55
N ILE A 67 -10.15 -26.92 -22.50
CA ILE A 67 -10.37 -26.18 -21.25
C ILE A 67 -11.52 -26.75 -20.39
N THR A 68 -12.54 -27.32 -21.03
CA THR A 68 -13.68 -27.97 -20.36
C THR A 68 -13.26 -29.22 -19.60
N GLU A 69 -12.16 -29.85 -19.97
CA GLU A 69 -11.62 -31.03 -19.31
C GLU A 69 -10.64 -30.72 -18.17
N LEU A 70 -10.15 -29.48 -18.09
CA LEU A 70 -9.20 -29.06 -17.06
C LEU A 70 -9.90 -28.85 -15.72
N GLY A 71 -9.43 -29.52 -14.67
CA GLY A 71 -9.99 -29.43 -13.32
C GLY A 71 -11.23 -30.29 -13.09
N THR A 72 -11.55 -31.23 -13.99
CA THR A 72 -12.73 -32.12 -13.88
C THR A 72 -12.37 -33.52 -13.37
N HIS A 73 -13.38 -34.32 -13.00
CA HIS A 73 -13.32 -35.76 -12.64
C HIS A 73 -13.00 -36.19 -11.20
N LYS A 74 -12.60 -35.31 -10.26
CA LYS A 74 -12.61 -35.66 -8.82
C LYS A 74 -13.34 -34.60 -8.01
N THR A 75 -14.43 -35.02 -7.38
CA THR A 75 -15.20 -34.16 -6.48
C THR A 75 -14.83 -34.40 -5.03
N TYR A 76 -14.39 -35.60 -4.64
CA TYR A 76 -14.16 -35.96 -3.23
C TYR A 76 -12.67 -35.86 -2.84
N PHE A 77 -12.38 -35.04 -1.84
CA PHE A 77 -11.05 -34.77 -1.30
C PHE A 77 -11.01 -35.17 0.17
N TYR A 78 -9.99 -35.95 0.50
CA TYR A 78 -9.71 -36.40 1.85
C TYR A 78 -8.38 -35.80 2.29
N LYS A 79 -8.32 -35.32 3.53
CA LYS A 79 -7.08 -34.80 4.10
C LYS A 79 -6.07 -35.96 4.20
N PRO A 80 -4.80 -35.74 3.85
CA PRO A 80 -3.83 -36.83 3.82
C PRO A 80 -3.34 -37.08 5.24
N GLU A 81 -2.96 -38.32 5.56
CA GLU A 81 -2.37 -38.59 6.89
C GLU A 81 -1.00 -37.94 7.05
N SER A 82 -0.28 -37.73 5.93
CA SER A 82 0.99 -37.02 5.93
C SER A 82 1.31 -36.40 4.57
N LEU A 83 2.07 -35.31 4.59
CA LEU A 83 2.66 -34.69 3.40
C LEU A 83 3.46 -35.69 2.55
N LYS A 84 4.19 -36.60 3.21
CA LYS A 84 5.00 -37.63 2.55
C LYS A 84 4.16 -38.51 1.63
N ASN A 85 2.97 -38.90 2.08
CA ASN A 85 2.07 -39.78 1.32
C ASN A 85 1.55 -39.07 0.06
N GLU A 86 1.16 -37.80 0.18
CA GLU A 86 0.66 -37.05 -0.98
C GLU A 86 1.77 -36.74 -2.01
N ILE A 87 2.98 -36.41 -1.55
CA ILE A 87 4.14 -36.26 -2.45
C ILE A 87 4.43 -37.57 -3.20
N ASN A 88 4.38 -38.71 -2.51
CA ASN A 88 4.57 -40.03 -3.14
C ASN A 88 3.53 -40.29 -4.22
N TRP A 89 2.27 -39.95 -3.95
CA TRP A 89 1.19 -40.12 -4.89
C TRP A 89 1.38 -39.29 -6.17
N ILE A 90 1.79 -38.03 -6.04
CA ILE A 90 2.05 -37.18 -7.19
C ILE A 90 3.29 -37.64 -7.96
N ILE A 91 4.35 -38.07 -7.27
CA ILE A 91 5.53 -38.65 -7.94
C ILE A 91 5.16 -39.90 -8.75
N LEU A 92 4.24 -40.74 -8.25
CA LEU A 92 3.71 -41.88 -9.02
C LEU A 92 2.94 -41.43 -10.27
N SER A 93 2.16 -40.35 -10.16
CA SER A 93 1.47 -39.75 -11.31
C SER A 93 2.47 -39.21 -12.35
N ILE A 94 3.52 -38.51 -11.90
CA ILE A 94 4.58 -37.97 -12.76
C ILE A 94 5.38 -39.09 -13.42
N LYS A 95 5.69 -40.17 -12.70
CA LYS A 95 6.39 -41.35 -13.25
C LYS A 95 5.66 -41.93 -14.47
N ASN A 96 4.33 -41.90 -14.46
CA ASN A 96 3.51 -42.38 -15.57
C ASN A 96 3.51 -41.43 -16.79
N SER A 97 3.80 -40.15 -16.59
CA SER A 97 3.81 -39.11 -17.63
C SER A 97 5.19 -38.43 -17.75
N LYS A 98 6.27 -39.15 -17.43
CA LYS A 98 7.62 -38.58 -17.28
C LYS A 98 8.12 -37.90 -18.55
N GLU A 99 7.87 -38.48 -19.72
CA GLU A 99 8.34 -37.93 -21.01
C GLU A 99 7.63 -36.61 -21.33
N ILE A 100 6.36 -36.48 -20.95
CA ILE A 100 5.59 -35.25 -21.10
C ILE A 100 6.14 -34.16 -20.19
N ILE A 101 6.46 -34.50 -18.93
CA ILE A 101 7.08 -33.55 -17.99
C ILE A 101 8.47 -33.12 -18.46
N LYS A 102 9.30 -34.04 -18.94
CA LYS A 102 10.61 -33.71 -19.53
C LYS A 102 10.46 -32.72 -20.69
N LYS A 103 9.51 -32.98 -21.60
CA LYS A 103 9.21 -32.09 -22.72
C LYS A 103 8.70 -30.72 -22.26
N PHE A 104 7.80 -30.69 -21.28
CA PHE A 104 7.32 -29.45 -20.65
C PHE A 104 8.47 -28.61 -20.09
N ILE A 105 9.42 -29.22 -19.38
CA ILE A 105 10.55 -28.50 -18.77
C ILE A 105 11.39 -27.78 -19.83
N VAL A 106 11.66 -28.44 -20.97
CA VAL A 106 12.40 -27.84 -22.10
C VAL A 106 11.63 -26.68 -22.73
N LEU A 107 10.33 -26.86 -22.99
CA LEU A 107 9.48 -25.82 -23.57
C LEU A 107 9.29 -24.64 -22.61
N ARG A 108 9.12 -24.87 -21.31
CA ARG A 108 9.05 -23.83 -20.29
C ARG A 108 10.33 -23.00 -20.25
N LYS A 109 11.50 -23.64 -20.23
CA LYS A 109 12.80 -22.92 -20.26
C LYS A 109 12.92 -22.03 -21.49
N SER A 110 12.54 -22.55 -22.66
CA SER A 110 12.56 -21.80 -23.92
C SER A 110 11.57 -20.63 -23.90
N PHE A 111 10.36 -20.85 -23.38
CA PHE A 111 9.34 -19.81 -23.23
C PHE A 111 9.81 -18.68 -22.30
N GLU A 112 10.29 -19.02 -21.10
CA GLU A 112 10.82 -18.03 -20.14
C GLU A 112 11.98 -17.24 -20.77
N HIS A 113 12.83 -17.90 -21.56
CA HIS A 113 13.94 -17.27 -22.26
C HIS A 113 13.51 -16.20 -23.25
N GLU A 114 12.62 -16.55 -24.19
CA GLU A 114 12.12 -15.60 -25.20
C GLU A 114 11.39 -14.42 -24.55
N ILE A 115 10.55 -14.66 -23.53
CA ILE A 115 9.87 -13.57 -22.81
C ILE A 115 10.86 -12.63 -22.15
N LEU A 116 11.88 -13.14 -21.45
CA LEU A 116 12.87 -12.30 -20.78
C LEU A 116 13.69 -11.45 -21.77
N LEU A 117 13.92 -11.94 -22.99
CA LEU A 117 14.55 -11.18 -24.07
C LEU A 117 13.59 -10.20 -24.79
N GLY A 118 12.28 -10.30 -24.56
CA GLY A 118 11.26 -9.44 -25.18
C GLY A 118 10.73 -9.98 -26.51
N GLU A 119 11.00 -11.24 -26.84
CA GLU A 119 10.62 -11.90 -28.09
C GLU A 119 9.22 -12.55 -27.97
N ASN A 120 8.21 -11.71 -27.74
CA ASN A 120 6.85 -12.15 -27.40
C ASN A 120 6.20 -13.05 -28.48
N ASP A 121 6.46 -12.80 -29.76
CA ASP A 121 5.89 -13.61 -30.85
C ASP A 121 6.42 -15.05 -30.85
N LYS A 122 7.72 -15.23 -30.59
CA LYS A 122 8.32 -16.57 -30.45
C LYS A 122 7.80 -17.27 -29.21
N ALA A 123 7.60 -16.54 -28.12
CA ALA A 123 6.99 -17.07 -26.91
C ALA A 123 5.56 -17.61 -27.17
N LEU A 124 4.73 -16.89 -27.94
CA LEU A 124 3.41 -17.38 -28.36
C LEU A 124 3.51 -18.66 -29.21
N GLN A 125 4.47 -18.74 -30.13
CA GLN A 125 4.69 -19.95 -30.94
C GLN A 125 5.05 -21.16 -30.06
N ILE A 126 5.89 -20.97 -29.05
CA ILE A 126 6.22 -22.02 -28.07
C ILE A 126 4.97 -22.46 -27.31
N LEU A 127 4.12 -21.53 -26.87
CA LEU A 127 2.86 -21.87 -26.19
C LEU A 127 1.89 -22.63 -27.10
N SER A 128 1.84 -22.34 -28.41
CA SER A 128 1.08 -23.13 -29.38
C SER A 128 1.62 -24.56 -29.52
N VAL A 129 2.94 -24.74 -29.45
CA VAL A 129 3.57 -26.08 -29.42
C VAL A 129 3.20 -26.83 -28.14
N VAL A 130 3.26 -26.16 -26.97
CA VAL A 130 2.83 -26.75 -25.69
C VAL A 130 1.38 -27.22 -25.77
N GLU A 131 0.47 -26.37 -26.24
CA GLU A 131 -0.96 -26.69 -26.37
C GLU A 131 -1.19 -27.93 -27.26
N LYS A 132 -0.48 -28.03 -28.39
CA LYS A 132 -0.62 -29.13 -29.35
C LYS A 132 -0.02 -30.44 -28.86
N GLU A 133 1.13 -30.40 -28.21
CA GLU A 133 1.93 -31.59 -27.91
C GLU A 133 1.78 -32.10 -26.47
N ILE A 134 1.30 -31.26 -25.56
CA ILE A 134 1.12 -31.59 -24.13
C ILE A 134 -0.35 -31.49 -23.72
N GLY A 135 -1.09 -30.54 -24.30
CA GLY A 135 -2.47 -30.23 -23.94
C GLY A 135 -2.59 -28.92 -23.17
N VAL A 136 -3.74 -28.71 -22.55
CA VAL A 136 -4.04 -27.47 -21.82
C VAL A 136 -3.67 -27.57 -20.34
N SER A 137 -3.29 -26.46 -19.75
CA SER A 137 -2.96 -26.36 -18.32
C SER A 137 -3.26 -24.95 -17.82
N ILE A 138 -3.33 -24.77 -16.49
CA ILE A 138 -3.43 -23.44 -15.90
C ILE A 138 -2.17 -22.65 -16.24
N TRP A 139 -0.99 -23.27 -16.19
CA TRP A 139 0.28 -22.65 -16.60
C TRP A 139 0.23 -22.11 -18.05
N LEU A 140 -0.36 -22.85 -19.00
CA LEU A 140 -0.47 -22.42 -20.40
C LEU A 140 -1.29 -21.13 -20.52
N TYR A 141 -2.46 -21.09 -19.89
CA TYR A 141 -3.34 -19.92 -19.95
C TYR A 141 -2.78 -18.74 -19.17
N GLU A 142 -2.19 -18.97 -17.99
CA GLU A 142 -1.43 -17.99 -17.21
C GLU A 142 -0.33 -17.34 -18.08
N SER A 143 0.40 -18.16 -18.83
CA SER A 143 1.45 -17.70 -19.74
C SER A 143 0.89 -16.89 -20.92
N LYS A 144 -0.19 -17.35 -21.58
CA LYS A 144 -0.84 -16.61 -22.68
C LYS A 144 -1.33 -15.22 -22.22
N LEU A 145 -1.95 -15.14 -21.04
CA LEU A 145 -2.42 -13.88 -20.45
C LEU A 145 -1.25 -12.90 -20.26
N LEU A 146 -0.14 -13.36 -19.68
CA LEU A 146 1.07 -12.54 -19.53
C LEU A 146 1.62 -12.04 -20.87
N VAL A 147 1.69 -12.90 -21.90
CA VAL A 147 2.22 -12.47 -23.20
C VAL A 147 1.35 -11.39 -23.84
N PHE A 148 0.03 -11.51 -23.79
CA PHE A 148 -0.88 -10.50 -24.34
C PHE A 148 -0.72 -9.14 -23.63
N GLU A 149 -0.55 -9.14 -22.32
CA GLU A 149 -0.26 -7.91 -21.55
C GLU A 149 1.10 -7.30 -21.93
N LEU A 150 2.14 -8.13 -22.11
CA LEU A 150 3.47 -7.67 -22.57
C LEU A 150 3.44 -7.12 -24.00
N MET A 151 2.57 -7.64 -24.86
CA MET A 151 2.32 -7.14 -26.21
C MET A 151 1.43 -5.89 -26.26
N LYS A 152 0.97 -5.38 -25.11
CA LYS A 152 -0.01 -4.28 -25.00
C LYS A 152 -1.32 -4.58 -25.74
N LYS A 153 -1.81 -5.81 -25.60
CA LYS A 153 -3.08 -6.29 -26.16
C LYS A 153 -4.04 -6.79 -25.08
N PRO A 154 -4.48 -5.93 -24.14
CA PRO A 154 -5.37 -6.34 -23.06
C PRO A 154 -6.71 -6.91 -23.57
N GLU A 155 -7.16 -6.49 -24.75
CA GLU A 155 -8.36 -7.03 -25.40
C GLU A 155 -8.25 -8.52 -25.73
N GLU A 156 -7.06 -9.01 -26.13
CA GLU A 156 -6.83 -10.44 -26.41
C GLU A 156 -6.87 -11.26 -25.12
N ALA A 157 -6.35 -10.72 -24.01
CA ALA A 157 -6.42 -11.36 -22.70
C ALA A 157 -7.87 -11.47 -22.18
N ILE A 158 -8.65 -10.39 -22.30
CA ILE A 158 -10.08 -10.38 -21.93
C ILE A 158 -10.86 -11.38 -22.79
N THR A 159 -10.62 -11.39 -24.11
CA THR A 159 -11.26 -12.32 -25.05
C THR A 159 -10.93 -13.77 -24.72
N LEU A 160 -9.68 -14.08 -24.35
CA LEU A 160 -9.28 -15.42 -23.94
C LEU A 160 -10.05 -15.88 -22.69
N LEU A 161 -10.18 -15.04 -21.67
CA LEU A 161 -10.95 -15.37 -20.47
C LEU A 161 -12.44 -15.58 -20.78
N SER A 162 -13.03 -14.73 -21.62
CA SER A 162 -14.44 -14.88 -22.02
C SER A 162 -14.68 -16.24 -22.68
N LYS A 163 -13.85 -16.61 -23.67
CA LYS A 163 -13.93 -17.91 -24.35
C LYS A 163 -13.78 -19.10 -23.40
N ILE A 164 -12.88 -18.99 -22.42
CA ILE A 164 -12.68 -20.03 -21.39
C ILE A 164 -13.94 -20.19 -20.55
N ASN A 165 -14.54 -19.09 -20.12
CA ASN A 165 -15.75 -19.08 -19.31
C ASN A 165 -16.96 -19.59 -20.10
N GLU A 166 -17.09 -19.21 -21.37
CA GLU A 166 -18.17 -19.63 -22.28
C GLU A 166 -18.15 -21.13 -22.50
N ALA A 167 -16.97 -21.67 -22.86
CA ALA A 167 -16.79 -23.10 -23.09
C ALA A 167 -17.21 -23.95 -21.89
N ARG A 168 -16.94 -23.46 -20.66
CA ARG A 168 -17.33 -24.16 -19.43
C ARG A 168 -18.82 -24.05 -19.11
N LEU A 169 -19.46 -22.92 -19.41
CA LEU A 169 -20.91 -22.78 -19.29
C LEU A 169 -21.65 -23.71 -20.24
N GLU A 170 -21.20 -23.81 -21.50
CA GLU A 170 -21.83 -24.67 -22.50
C GLU A 170 -21.77 -26.15 -22.09
N ASP A 171 -20.63 -26.62 -21.59
CA ASP A 171 -20.45 -28.01 -21.14
C ASP A 171 -21.35 -28.38 -19.95
N GLU A 172 -21.51 -27.47 -18.98
CA GLU A 172 -22.45 -27.66 -17.86
C GLU A 172 -23.91 -27.69 -18.33
N SER A 173 -24.27 -26.84 -19.31
CA SER A 173 -25.63 -26.76 -19.87
C SER A 173 -26.02 -28.00 -20.68
N ASN A 174 -25.07 -28.62 -21.37
CA ASN A 174 -25.31 -29.87 -22.11
C ASN A 174 -25.50 -31.07 -21.18
N ASN A 175 -24.93 -31.03 -19.97
CA ASN A 175 -25.09 -32.06 -18.94
C ASN A 175 -26.37 -31.92 -18.10
N LYS A 176 -26.98 -30.72 -18.01
CA LYS A 176 -28.25 -30.47 -17.31
C LYS A 176 -29.36 -30.09 -18.32
N LYS A 177 -30.30 -30.99 -18.59
CA LYS A 177 -31.42 -30.94 -19.58
C LYS A 177 -32.34 -29.69 -19.67
N ASN A 178 -32.05 -28.55 -19.04
CA ASN A 178 -32.92 -27.36 -19.07
C ASN A 178 -32.15 -26.07 -19.44
N LYS A 179 -32.19 -25.70 -20.72
CA LYS A 179 -31.56 -24.50 -21.33
C LYS A 179 -32.19 -23.14 -20.96
N GLN A 180 -33.30 -23.10 -20.23
CA GLN A 180 -33.99 -21.84 -19.91
C GLN A 180 -33.78 -21.43 -18.45
N LYS A 181 -32.85 -20.47 -18.24
CA LYS A 181 -32.50 -19.68 -17.03
C LYS A 181 -30.99 -19.73 -16.79
N ILE A 182 -30.22 -19.00 -17.61
CA ILE A 182 -28.75 -18.96 -17.59
C ILE A 182 -28.23 -17.80 -16.72
N ASN A 183 -28.99 -16.71 -16.55
CA ASN A 183 -28.44 -15.48 -15.95
C ASN A 183 -28.40 -15.41 -14.41
N ASN A 184 -28.83 -16.47 -13.68
CA ASN A 184 -28.96 -16.40 -12.20
C ASN A 184 -28.74 -17.74 -11.45
N LYS A 185 -28.12 -18.76 -12.07
CA LYS A 185 -27.86 -20.04 -11.39
C LYS A 185 -26.45 -20.09 -10.82
N LYS A 186 -26.34 -20.54 -9.57
CA LYS A 186 -25.07 -20.89 -8.91
C LYS A 186 -24.44 -22.06 -9.66
N ASN A 187 -23.20 -21.90 -10.11
CA ASN A 187 -22.43 -23.00 -10.69
C ASN A 187 -21.61 -23.67 -9.59
N GLU A 188 -21.61 -25.01 -9.61
CA GLU A 188 -21.10 -25.82 -8.51
C GLU A 188 -19.62 -26.20 -8.73
N ASN A 189 -19.03 -26.10 -9.93
CA ASN A 189 -17.78 -26.83 -10.26
C ASN A 189 -16.70 -26.08 -11.09
N GLY A 190 -16.15 -24.92 -10.67
CA GLY A 190 -15.04 -24.34 -11.46
C GLY A 190 -14.01 -23.48 -10.73
N PHE A 191 -13.29 -24.06 -9.78
CA PHE A 191 -12.13 -23.41 -9.13
C PHE A 191 -11.07 -22.93 -10.15
N VAL A 192 -10.94 -23.59 -11.31
CA VAL A 192 -10.00 -23.17 -12.36
C VAL A 192 -10.40 -21.84 -13.02
N SER A 193 -11.69 -21.56 -13.21
CA SER A 193 -12.14 -20.26 -13.76
C SER A 193 -11.78 -19.14 -12.78
N LEU A 194 -11.95 -19.41 -11.48
CA LEU A 194 -11.56 -18.50 -10.41
C LEU A 194 -10.05 -18.24 -10.37
N LEU A 195 -9.23 -19.28 -10.50
CA LEU A 195 -7.78 -19.12 -10.59
C LEU A 195 -7.37 -18.24 -11.78
N LEU A 196 -7.89 -18.54 -12.97
CA LEU A 196 -7.56 -17.79 -14.19
C LEU A 196 -8.01 -16.33 -14.12
N HIS A 197 -9.12 -16.04 -13.45
CA HIS A 197 -9.55 -14.68 -13.17
C HIS A 197 -8.48 -13.91 -12.37
N TYR A 198 -8.04 -14.42 -11.22
CA TYR A 198 -6.99 -13.73 -10.43
C TYR A 198 -5.62 -13.73 -11.11
N LEU A 199 -5.27 -14.77 -11.88
CA LEU A 199 -4.03 -14.80 -12.64
C LEU A 199 -4.02 -13.74 -13.75
N SER A 200 -5.17 -13.45 -14.36
CA SER A 200 -5.27 -12.36 -15.34
C SER A 200 -5.05 -10.98 -14.70
N TYR A 201 -5.61 -10.73 -13.51
CA TYR A 201 -5.38 -9.49 -12.78
C TYR A 201 -3.90 -9.34 -12.40
N ARG A 202 -3.25 -10.45 -12.05
CA ARG A 202 -1.81 -10.46 -11.73
C ARG A 202 -0.93 -10.22 -12.96
N ALA A 203 -1.39 -10.58 -14.16
CA ALA A 203 -0.66 -10.34 -15.41
C ALA A 203 -0.72 -8.87 -15.86
N GLN A 204 -1.78 -8.14 -15.48
CA GLN A 204 -1.98 -6.74 -15.85
C GLN A 204 -0.89 -5.84 -15.25
N ARG A 205 -0.43 -4.88 -16.04
CA ARG A 205 0.64 -3.95 -15.66
C ARG A 205 0.13 -2.71 -14.94
N ASP A 206 -1.13 -2.35 -15.18
CA ASP A 206 -1.77 -1.15 -14.62
C ASP A 206 -2.43 -1.42 -13.26
N ILE A 207 -2.59 -2.70 -12.88
CA ILE A 207 -3.02 -3.06 -11.52
C ILE A 207 -1.81 -3.02 -10.59
N SER A 208 -1.87 -2.14 -9.59
CA SER A 208 -0.87 -2.09 -8.51
C SER A 208 -0.71 -3.44 -7.81
N ALA A 209 0.53 -3.92 -7.70
CA ALA A 209 0.90 -5.14 -6.99
C ALA A 209 0.41 -5.16 -5.53
N LEU A 210 0.45 -4.00 -4.86
CA LEU A 210 -0.03 -3.87 -3.49
C LEU A 210 -1.55 -4.02 -3.40
N ARG A 211 -2.29 -3.47 -4.38
CA ARG A 211 -3.74 -3.66 -4.46
C ARG A 211 -4.10 -5.12 -4.71
N TYR A 212 -3.39 -5.79 -5.61
CA TYR A 212 -3.59 -7.22 -5.85
C TYR A 212 -3.40 -8.05 -4.56
N ASP A 213 -2.37 -7.74 -3.76
CA ASP A 213 -2.15 -8.39 -2.47
C ASP A 213 -3.29 -8.13 -1.48
N GLN A 214 -3.75 -6.89 -1.39
CA GLN A 214 -4.87 -6.50 -0.52
C GLN A 214 -6.16 -7.20 -0.94
N ASP A 215 -6.46 -7.24 -2.24
CA ASP A 215 -7.65 -7.90 -2.78
C ASP A 215 -7.63 -9.40 -2.47
N LEU A 216 -6.51 -10.08 -2.71
CA LEU A 216 -6.36 -11.49 -2.35
C LEU A 216 -6.54 -11.72 -0.84
N PHE A 217 -5.89 -10.89 -0.01
CA PHE A 217 -5.98 -10.99 1.43
C PHE A 217 -7.41 -10.79 1.93
N ASN A 218 -8.10 -9.76 1.42
CA ASN A 218 -9.48 -9.43 1.78
C ASN A 218 -10.45 -10.55 1.38
N ASN A 219 -10.22 -11.16 0.22
CA ASN A 219 -11.10 -12.18 -0.33
C ASN A 219 -10.89 -13.57 0.31
N PHE A 220 -9.67 -13.87 0.77
CA PHE A 220 -9.31 -15.22 1.21
C PHE A 220 -8.88 -15.34 2.69
N LYS A 221 -8.40 -14.32 3.39
CA LYS A 221 -7.81 -14.50 4.74
C LYS A 221 -8.79 -14.42 5.94
N ARG A 222 -10.06 -14.04 5.76
CA ARG A 222 -10.97 -13.77 6.90
C ARG A 222 -11.36 -15.03 7.70
N ASN A 223 -11.16 -15.01 9.03
CA ASN A 223 -11.39 -16.11 10.01
C ASN A 223 -12.68 -16.91 9.79
N ARG A 224 -12.51 -18.22 9.58
CA ARG A 224 -13.55 -19.18 9.13
C ARG A 224 -13.28 -20.58 9.68
N THR A 225 -14.15 -21.54 9.40
CA THR A 225 -13.99 -22.93 9.88
C THR A 225 -12.70 -23.57 9.34
N GLU A 226 -12.20 -24.64 9.98
CA GLU A 226 -10.92 -25.29 9.64
C GLU A 226 -10.83 -25.72 8.16
N PHE A 227 -11.89 -26.33 7.60
CA PHE A 227 -11.94 -26.72 6.19
C PHE A 227 -11.97 -25.51 5.23
N GLN A 228 -12.68 -24.44 5.62
CA GLN A 228 -12.67 -23.20 4.85
C GLN A 228 -11.26 -22.58 4.85
N ASN A 229 -10.50 -22.73 5.94
CA ASN A 229 -9.12 -22.26 6.02
C ASN A 229 -8.19 -22.96 5.02
N ASP A 230 -8.30 -24.30 4.89
CA ASP A 230 -7.51 -25.10 3.94
C ASP A 230 -7.74 -24.63 2.48
N TYR A 231 -8.98 -24.35 2.11
CA TYR A 231 -9.33 -23.82 0.78
C TYR A 231 -8.68 -22.45 0.50
N TYR A 232 -8.74 -21.52 1.45
CA TYR A 232 -8.15 -20.19 1.26
C TYR A 232 -6.63 -20.21 1.23
N ASN A 233 -6.02 -21.05 2.07
CA ASN A 233 -4.58 -21.26 2.06
C ASN A 233 -4.11 -21.74 0.68
N TYR A 234 -4.88 -22.59 0.00
CA TYR A 234 -4.60 -22.97 -1.38
C TYR A 234 -4.59 -21.77 -2.36
N TYR A 235 -5.61 -20.90 -2.35
CA TYR A 235 -5.62 -19.73 -3.26
C TYR A 235 -4.49 -18.76 -2.96
N LEU A 236 -4.26 -18.43 -1.69
CA LEU A 236 -3.18 -17.54 -1.27
C LEU A 236 -1.82 -18.11 -1.69
N PHE A 237 -1.62 -19.42 -1.55
CA PHE A 237 -0.42 -20.11 -2.00
C PHE A 237 -0.29 -20.11 -3.53
N ARG A 238 -1.30 -20.58 -4.27
CA ARG A 238 -1.25 -20.74 -5.73
C ARG A 238 -1.17 -19.42 -6.49
N LEU A 239 -1.80 -18.36 -5.98
CA LEU A 239 -1.84 -17.03 -6.60
C LEU A 239 -0.70 -16.13 -6.12
N ASN A 240 -0.12 -16.37 -4.93
CA ASN A 240 0.84 -15.48 -4.30
C ASN A 240 1.82 -16.18 -3.34
N PHE A 241 2.52 -17.20 -3.83
CA PHE A 241 3.44 -18.04 -3.05
C PHE A 241 4.57 -17.28 -2.32
N TYR A 242 5.14 -16.19 -2.85
CA TYR A 242 6.30 -15.51 -2.24
C TYR A 242 5.88 -14.69 -1.01
N VAL A 243 4.59 -14.36 -0.90
CA VAL A 243 3.99 -13.77 0.30
C VAL A 243 3.47 -14.86 1.24
N ASN A 244 3.01 -15.99 0.70
CA ASN A 244 2.28 -17.02 1.45
C ASN A 244 2.97 -18.40 1.42
N TYR A 245 4.30 -18.50 1.31
CA TYR A 245 4.98 -19.82 1.25
C TYR A 245 4.97 -20.52 2.62
N ASN A 246 4.86 -19.76 3.71
CA ASN A 246 4.86 -20.27 5.07
C ASN A 246 3.44 -20.73 5.51
N ILE A 247 2.82 -21.61 4.72
CA ILE A 247 1.50 -22.21 5.03
C ILE A 247 1.61 -23.29 6.11
N ASP A 248 0.59 -23.43 6.95
CA ASP A 248 0.55 -24.41 8.05
C ASP A 248 0.56 -25.87 7.57
N ASP A 249 -0.19 -26.20 6.52
CA ASP A 249 -0.22 -27.55 5.95
C ASP A 249 0.09 -27.52 4.44
N PRO A 250 1.34 -27.81 4.03
CA PRO A 250 1.75 -27.81 2.64
C PRO A 250 1.23 -29.01 1.84
N SER A 251 0.49 -29.94 2.45
CA SER A 251 -0.15 -31.04 1.71
C SER A 251 -1.44 -30.59 1.03
N ILE A 252 -2.10 -29.54 1.53
CA ILE A 252 -3.38 -29.04 1.00
C ILE A 252 -3.27 -28.60 -0.46
N PRO A 253 -2.26 -27.79 -0.88
CA PRO A 253 -2.16 -27.41 -2.29
C PRO A 253 -2.02 -28.60 -3.25
N LEU A 254 -1.34 -29.67 -2.84
CA LEU A 254 -1.17 -30.88 -3.65
C LEU A 254 -2.50 -31.60 -3.89
N ILE A 255 -3.35 -31.65 -2.87
CA ILE A 255 -4.67 -32.27 -2.95
C ILE A 255 -5.57 -31.49 -3.89
N MET A 256 -5.60 -30.16 -3.76
CA MET A 256 -6.41 -29.28 -4.58
C MET A 256 -6.02 -29.34 -6.06
N GLU A 257 -4.71 -29.47 -6.35
CA GLU A 257 -4.19 -29.61 -7.72
C GLU A 257 -4.39 -31.00 -8.34
N SER A 258 -4.86 -31.99 -7.57
CA SER A 258 -4.97 -33.38 -8.04
C SER A 258 -5.99 -33.61 -9.16
N THR A 259 -6.80 -32.60 -9.50
CA THR A 259 -7.75 -32.56 -10.63
C THR A 259 -7.22 -31.80 -11.85
N ASN A 260 -6.15 -31.02 -11.71
CA ASN A 260 -5.56 -30.26 -12.80
C ASN A 260 -4.60 -31.10 -13.64
N SER A 261 -4.06 -30.50 -14.70
CA SER A 261 -3.10 -31.17 -15.59
C SER A 261 -1.86 -31.64 -14.82
N ILE A 262 -1.15 -32.63 -15.37
CA ILE A 262 0.11 -33.10 -14.78
C ILE A 262 1.18 -31.99 -14.73
N VAL A 263 1.11 -31.03 -15.65
CA VAL A 263 1.96 -29.84 -15.67
C VAL A 263 1.70 -28.96 -14.44
N ASP A 264 0.43 -28.67 -14.15
CA ASP A 264 0.06 -27.83 -13.00
C ASP A 264 0.44 -28.50 -11.67
N ARG A 265 0.19 -29.82 -11.57
CA ARG A 265 0.63 -30.63 -10.41
C ARG A 265 2.14 -30.58 -10.21
N TYR A 266 2.90 -30.67 -11.31
CA TYR A 266 4.36 -30.60 -11.24
C TYR A 266 4.84 -29.23 -10.75
N VAL A 267 4.30 -28.14 -11.31
CA VAL A 267 4.66 -26.77 -10.91
C VAL A 267 4.38 -26.52 -9.43
N VAL A 268 3.19 -26.91 -8.94
CA VAL A 268 2.82 -26.74 -7.53
C VAL A 268 3.61 -27.69 -6.63
N LEU A 269 3.94 -28.91 -7.09
CA LEU A 269 4.81 -29.81 -6.33
C LEU A 269 6.18 -29.18 -6.05
N ILE A 270 6.79 -28.48 -7.03
CA ILE A 270 8.05 -27.77 -6.80
C ILE A 270 7.91 -26.70 -5.71
N GLN A 271 6.85 -25.88 -5.76
CA GLN A 271 6.58 -24.86 -4.74
C GLN A 271 6.35 -25.48 -3.36
N VAL A 272 5.62 -26.60 -3.28
CA VAL A 272 5.39 -27.33 -2.03
C VAL A 272 6.68 -27.93 -1.48
N LEU A 273 7.56 -28.48 -2.31
CA LEU A 273 8.88 -28.95 -1.87
C LEU A 273 9.72 -27.80 -1.30
N GLN A 274 9.66 -26.61 -1.90
CA GLN A 274 10.32 -25.41 -1.40
C GLN A 274 9.75 -24.94 -0.06
N ALA A 275 8.43 -24.78 0.06
CA ALA A 275 7.75 -24.37 1.29
C ALA A 275 7.96 -25.38 2.43
N ALA A 276 7.79 -26.69 2.15
CA ALA A 276 7.97 -27.73 3.14
C ALA A 276 9.42 -27.82 3.63
N PHE A 277 10.41 -27.59 2.76
CA PHE A 277 11.82 -27.59 3.16
C PHE A 277 12.15 -26.55 4.25
N LEU A 278 11.39 -25.47 4.35
CA LEU A 278 11.55 -24.46 5.40
C LEU A 278 11.16 -25.01 6.80
N LYS A 279 10.37 -26.09 6.85
CA LYS A 279 9.98 -26.76 8.09
C LYS A 279 10.98 -27.87 8.42
N GLU A 280 11.72 -27.69 9.53
CA GLU A 280 12.77 -28.60 9.98
C GLU A 280 12.32 -30.08 10.04
N GLU A 281 11.12 -30.35 10.53
CA GLU A 281 10.58 -31.71 10.70
C GLU A 281 10.45 -32.51 9.39
N SER A 282 10.40 -31.84 8.24
CA SER A 282 10.16 -32.48 6.95
C SER A 282 11.39 -32.58 6.04
N LYS A 283 12.49 -31.90 6.38
CA LYS A 283 13.67 -31.72 5.50
C LYS A 283 14.19 -33.01 4.87
N ASP A 284 14.44 -34.05 5.66
CA ASP A 284 14.97 -35.33 5.16
C ASP A 284 14.03 -36.01 4.17
N THR A 285 12.73 -35.96 4.47
CA THR A 285 11.70 -36.49 3.57
C THR A 285 11.71 -35.72 2.25
N ILE A 286 11.69 -34.39 2.31
CA ILE A 286 11.70 -33.51 1.13
C ILE A 286 12.96 -33.73 0.28
N ILE A 287 14.14 -33.82 0.90
CA ILE A 287 15.39 -34.14 0.20
C ILE A 287 15.27 -35.49 -0.51
N SER A 288 14.80 -36.54 0.19
CA SER A 288 14.67 -37.89 -0.40
C SER A 288 13.71 -37.93 -1.59
N ARG A 289 12.61 -37.16 -1.54
CA ARG A 289 11.59 -37.11 -2.60
C ARG A 289 12.00 -36.23 -3.77
N SER A 290 12.70 -35.14 -3.50
CA SER A 290 13.32 -34.30 -4.54
C SER A 290 14.33 -35.09 -5.36
N LYS A 291 15.11 -35.99 -4.74
CA LYS A 291 15.98 -36.94 -5.49
C LYS A 291 15.21 -37.87 -6.41
N ALA A 292 14.14 -38.47 -5.89
CA ALA A 292 13.33 -39.41 -6.66
C ALA A 292 12.70 -38.69 -7.86
N LEU A 293 12.23 -37.46 -7.65
CA LEU A 293 11.68 -36.61 -8.70
C LEU A 293 12.74 -36.21 -9.73
N TYR A 294 13.94 -35.78 -9.30
CA TYR A 294 15.05 -35.44 -10.21
C TYR A 294 15.42 -36.61 -11.12
N LYS A 295 15.50 -37.83 -10.59
CA LYS A 295 15.75 -39.04 -11.39
C LYS A 295 14.68 -39.32 -12.45
N LEU A 296 13.47 -38.79 -12.28
CA LEU A 296 12.37 -38.97 -13.23
C LEU A 296 12.32 -37.84 -14.26
N THR A 297 12.58 -36.61 -13.84
CA THR A 297 12.33 -35.40 -14.64
C THR A 297 13.58 -34.75 -15.20
N GLU A 298 14.76 -34.99 -14.62
CA GLU A 298 16.02 -34.31 -14.95
C GLU A 298 15.92 -32.77 -14.90
N ASP A 299 15.01 -32.23 -14.08
CA ASP A 299 14.87 -30.79 -13.94
C ASP A 299 15.98 -30.21 -13.05
N SER A 300 16.81 -29.35 -13.64
CA SER A 300 17.84 -28.55 -12.97
C SER A 300 17.38 -27.83 -11.71
N ILE A 301 16.10 -27.47 -11.57
CA ILE A 301 15.58 -26.81 -10.35
C ILE A 301 15.69 -27.69 -9.10
N LEU A 302 15.84 -29.00 -9.27
CA LEU A 302 15.96 -29.97 -8.17
C LEU A 302 17.42 -30.27 -7.79
N LEU A 303 18.40 -29.80 -8.56
CA LEU A 303 19.83 -30.02 -8.30
C LEU A 303 20.28 -29.57 -6.90
N PRO A 304 19.81 -28.42 -6.34
CA PRO A 304 20.15 -28.05 -4.96
C PRO A 304 19.88 -29.17 -3.95
N TYR A 305 18.73 -29.85 -4.04
CA TYR A 305 18.39 -30.96 -3.14
C TYR A 305 19.31 -32.18 -3.32
N MET A 306 19.85 -32.39 -4.53
CA MET A 306 20.84 -33.46 -4.77
C MET A 306 22.12 -33.19 -3.99
N PHE A 307 22.64 -31.96 -4.07
CA PHE A 307 23.89 -31.58 -3.39
C PHE A 307 23.74 -31.47 -1.87
N LEU A 308 22.58 -31.05 -1.36
CA LEU A 308 22.28 -31.09 0.08
C LEU A 308 22.47 -32.47 0.69
N SER A 309 22.11 -33.49 -0.09
CA SER A 309 22.07 -34.86 0.37
C SER A 309 23.37 -35.64 0.17
N ASN A 310 24.14 -35.24 -0.84
CA ASN A 310 25.41 -35.78 -1.23
C ASN A 310 26.23 -34.61 -1.78
N PRO A 311 27.04 -33.95 -0.95
CA PRO A 311 27.88 -32.82 -1.36
C PRO A 311 28.81 -33.14 -2.53
N GLU A 312 29.16 -34.42 -2.68
CA GLU A 312 30.04 -34.95 -3.72
C GLU A 312 29.25 -35.57 -4.88
N TYR A 313 27.98 -35.18 -5.06
CA TYR A 313 27.17 -35.63 -6.19
C TYR A 313 27.81 -35.22 -7.52
N ASP A 314 27.73 -36.12 -8.50
CA ASP A 314 28.33 -35.92 -9.80
C ASP A 314 27.26 -35.54 -10.83
N CYS A 315 27.37 -34.34 -11.39
CA CYS A 315 26.47 -33.79 -12.40
C CYS A 315 27.19 -32.65 -13.15
N ASP A 316 27.67 -32.92 -14.37
CA ASP A 316 28.46 -31.96 -15.14
C ASP A 316 27.68 -30.68 -15.46
N ASP A 317 26.37 -30.77 -15.74
CA ASP A 317 25.50 -29.62 -16.03
C ASP A 317 25.38 -28.62 -14.87
N TYR A 318 25.62 -29.06 -13.62
CA TYR A 318 25.63 -28.19 -12.45
C TYR A 318 26.90 -27.33 -12.39
N PHE A 319 28.02 -27.86 -12.86
CA PHE A 319 29.35 -27.25 -12.75
C PHE A 319 29.64 -26.33 -13.95
N ASP A 320 28.90 -25.24 -14.05
CA ASP A 320 29.07 -24.24 -15.10
C ASP A 320 30.35 -23.41 -14.89
N LYS A 321 31.34 -23.66 -15.75
CA LYS A 321 32.64 -22.98 -15.72
C LYS A 321 32.56 -21.49 -16.07
N GLU A 322 31.67 -21.10 -16.99
CA GLU A 322 31.52 -19.67 -17.35
C GLU A 322 30.89 -18.89 -16.21
N TYR A 323 29.92 -19.50 -15.52
CA TYR A 323 29.31 -18.92 -14.32
C TYR A 323 30.34 -18.74 -13.20
N LEU A 324 31.14 -19.77 -12.89
CA LEU A 324 32.16 -19.65 -11.85
C LEU A 324 33.26 -18.65 -12.20
N ASP A 325 33.63 -18.53 -13.48
CA ASP A 325 34.59 -17.54 -13.95
C ASP A 325 34.08 -16.10 -13.77
N ILE A 326 32.78 -15.85 -14.00
CA ILE A 326 32.14 -14.56 -13.69
C ILE A 326 32.29 -14.23 -12.19
N ILE A 327 32.03 -15.20 -11.31
CA ILE A 327 32.17 -15.03 -9.86
C ILE A 327 33.63 -14.74 -9.50
N ASP A 328 34.58 -15.53 -10.02
CA ASP A 328 36.00 -15.35 -9.72
C ASP A 328 36.54 -14.00 -10.19
N LEU A 329 36.17 -13.54 -11.40
CA LEU A 329 36.53 -12.22 -11.89
C LEU A 329 35.96 -11.10 -11.03
N TYR A 330 34.73 -11.27 -10.55
CA TYR A 330 34.10 -10.34 -9.62
C TYR A 330 34.85 -10.27 -8.28
N TYR A 331 35.23 -11.42 -7.72
CA TYR A 331 36.04 -11.48 -6.49
C TYR A 331 37.44 -10.89 -6.65
N ARG A 332 38.02 -10.94 -7.86
CA ARG A 332 39.30 -10.29 -8.20
C ARG A 332 39.16 -8.79 -8.51
N GLY A 333 37.94 -8.24 -8.55
CA GLY A 333 37.69 -6.83 -8.85
C GLY A 333 37.80 -6.45 -10.33
N LYS A 334 37.81 -7.42 -11.25
CA LYS A 334 37.90 -7.21 -12.71
C LYS A 334 36.55 -6.85 -13.33
N TYR A 335 35.91 -5.79 -12.82
CA TYR A 335 34.51 -5.46 -13.13
C TYR A 335 34.21 -5.25 -14.62
N SER A 336 35.15 -4.67 -15.38
CA SER A 336 34.97 -4.47 -16.82
C SER A 336 34.83 -5.79 -17.58
N GLU A 337 35.62 -6.81 -17.21
CA GLU A 337 35.52 -8.15 -17.80
C GLU A 337 34.22 -8.84 -17.38
N VAL A 338 33.81 -8.67 -16.11
CA VAL A 338 32.54 -9.20 -15.58
C VAL A 338 31.34 -8.66 -16.36
N ILE A 339 31.30 -7.35 -16.61
CA ILE A 339 30.21 -6.70 -17.37
C ILE A 339 30.04 -7.36 -18.75
N ILE A 340 31.14 -7.59 -19.48
CA ILE A 340 31.13 -8.19 -20.82
C ILE A 340 30.66 -9.65 -20.75
N LYS A 341 31.23 -10.44 -19.83
CA LYS A 341 30.88 -11.86 -19.67
C LYS A 341 29.43 -12.05 -19.23
N CYS A 342 28.94 -11.26 -18.27
CA CYS A 342 27.55 -11.26 -17.86
C CYS A 342 26.60 -11.01 -19.04
N LYS A 343 26.88 -10.01 -19.89
CA LYS A 343 26.05 -9.71 -21.07
C LYS A 343 25.95 -10.90 -22.02
N ASN A 344 27.06 -11.60 -22.25
CA ASN A 344 27.07 -12.77 -23.13
C ASN A 344 26.36 -13.96 -22.48
N TYR A 345 26.60 -14.21 -21.20
CA TYR A 345 26.00 -15.31 -20.45
C TYR A 345 24.47 -15.18 -20.37
N ILE A 346 23.95 -14.00 -20.00
CA ILE A 346 22.51 -13.77 -19.85
C ILE A 346 21.76 -13.95 -21.16
N LYS A 347 22.36 -13.60 -22.31
CA LYS A 347 21.75 -13.84 -23.63
C LYS A 347 21.56 -15.32 -23.96
N LEU A 348 22.31 -16.21 -23.30
CA LEU A 348 22.19 -17.66 -23.47
C LEU A 348 21.35 -18.31 -22.35
N LYS A 349 21.51 -17.81 -21.12
CA LYS A 349 20.89 -18.33 -19.90
C LYS A 349 20.25 -17.21 -19.08
N THR A 350 19.05 -16.80 -19.49
CA THR A 350 18.31 -15.68 -18.90
C THR A 350 17.71 -15.98 -17.52
N ASP A 351 17.64 -17.25 -17.13
CA ASP A 351 16.99 -17.69 -15.90
C ASP A 351 17.87 -17.51 -14.64
N ASN A 352 19.15 -17.15 -14.80
CA ASN A 352 20.08 -16.96 -13.69
C ASN A 352 20.09 -15.51 -13.16
N PHE A 353 19.32 -15.27 -12.09
CA PHE A 353 19.24 -13.97 -11.42
C PHE A 353 20.59 -13.46 -10.86
N GLU A 354 21.43 -14.35 -10.31
CA GLU A 354 22.69 -13.91 -9.67
C GLU A 354 23.64 -13.26 -10.68
N VAL A 355 23.60 -13.66 -11.96
CA VAL A 355 24.40 -13.01 -13.02
C VAL A 355 23.93 -11.58 -13.28
N LEU A 356 22.61 -11.29 -13.21
CA LEU A 356 22.11 -9.92 -13.27
C LEU A 356 22.58 -9.09 -12.09
N ARG A 357 22.63 -9.70 -10.90
CA ARG A 357 23.15 -9.06 -9.71
C ARG A 357 24.63 -8.70 -9.90
N PHE A 358 25.47 -9.66 -10.31
CA PHE A 358 26.89 -9.40 -10.59
C PHE A 358 27.08 -8.33 -11.66
N TYR A 359 26.24 -8.34 -12.71
CA TYR A 359 26.26 -7.33 -13.76
C TYR A 359 26.01 -5.91 -13.20
N CYS A 360 24.92 -5.71 -12.46
CA CYS A 360 24.54 -4.40 -11.93
C CYS A 360 25.55 -3.90 -10.88
N PHE A 361 26.02 -4.77 -10.00
CA PHE A 361 27.04 -4.42 -9.01
C PHE A 361 28.39 -4.09 -9.68
N SER A 362 28.76 -4.80 -10.74
CA SER A 362 29.99 -4.52 -11.48
C SER A 362 29.91 -3.18 -12.22
N LEU A 363 28.76 -2.81 -12.77
CA LEU A 363 28.54 -1.47 -13.33
C LEU A 363 28.78 -0.40 -12.27
N LEU A 364 28.17 -0.56 -11.09
CA LEU A 364 28.34 0.38 -9.97
C LEU A 364 29.81 0.49 -9.54
N PHE A 365 30.50 -0.65 -9.36
CA PHE A 365 31.89 -0.64 -8.89
C PHE A 365 32.90 -0.21 -9.95
N ALA A 366 32.58 -0.34 -11.24
CA ALA A 366 33.34 0.24 -12.34
C ALA A 366 33.06 1.74 -12.54
N ASN A 367 32.16 2.35 -11.76
CA ASN A 367 31.67 3.72 -11.94
C ASN A 367 31.04 3.96 -13.33
N ASN A 368 30.43 2.92 -13.90
CA ASN A 368 29.70 3.01 -15.17
C ASN A 368 28.22 3.33 -14.93
N GLY A 369 27.62 4.10 -15.83
CA GLY A 369 26.17 4.21 -15.92
C GLY A 369 25.53 2.88 -16.35
N TYR A 370 24.21 2.76 -16.15
CA TYR A 370 23.48 1.59 -16.64
C TYR A 370 23.64 1.44 -18.15
N SER A 371 23.87 0.21 -18.61
CA SER A 371 23.84 -0.12 -20.03
C SER A 371 22.93 -1.32 -20.29
N PRO A 372 22.17 -1.35 -21.39
CA PRO A 372 21.31 -2.47 -21.71
C PRO A 372 22.12 -3.74 -22.05
N ILE A 373 21.56 -4.90 -21.71
CA ILE A 373 22.10 -6.24 -22.04
C ILE A 373 21.63 -6.66 -23.44
N HIS A 374 20.33 -6.45 -23.72
CA HIS A 374 19.67 -6.77 -24.99
C HIS A 374 18.84 -5.57 -25.47
N LEU A 375 17.63 -5.78 -26.02
CA LEU A 375 16.69 -4.73 -26.46
C LEU A 375 16.23 -3.85 -25.29
N ASP A 376 16.24 -2.52 -25.43
CA ASP A 376 16.02 -1.58 -24.31
C ASP A 376 14.71 -1.82 -23.53
N GLN A 377 13.65 -2.28 -24.21
CA GLN A 377 12.34 -2.54 -23.62
C GLN A 377 12.14 -3.97 -23.08
N SER A 378 13.12 -4.87 -23.18
CA SER A 378 12.95 -6.26 -22.74
C SER A 378 12.79 -6.38 -21.21
N PRO A 379 12.06 -7.39 -20.70
CA PRO A 379 11.92 -7.60 -19.27
C PRO A 379 13.27 -7.74 -18.53
N ILE A 380 14.27 -8.39 -19.13
CA ILE A 380 15.61 -8.51 -18.51
C ILE A 380 16.30 -7.16 -18.32
N ASN A 381 16.14 -6.23 -19.27
CA ASN A 381 16.68 -4.87 -19.17
C ASN A 381 15.86 -4.02 -18.20
N GLN A 382 14.53 -4.18 -18.14
CA GLN A 382 13.70 -3.51 -17.14
C GLN A 382 14.09 -3.93 -15.71
N ILE A 383 14.26 -5.23 -15.47
CA ILE A 383 14.72 -5.78 -14.18
C ILE A 383 16.12 -5.25 -13.84
N SER A 384 17.11 -5.44 -14.72
CA SER A 384 18.50 -5.04 -14.42
C SER A 384 18.66 -3.52 -14.27
N ARG A 385 17.93 -2.71 -15.05
CA ARG A 385 17.91 -1.25 -14.86
C ARG A 385 17.38 -0.86 -13.49
N LYS A 386 16.27 -1.47 -13.06
CA LYS A 386 15.67 -1.17 -11.75
C LYS A 386 16.50 -1.70 -10.59
N ILE A 387 17.20 -2.83 -10.75
CA ILE A 387 18.23 -3.30 -9.80
C ILE A 387 19.38 -2.30 -9.71
N PHE A 388 19.92 -1.84 -10.84
CA PHE A 388 21.00 -0.85 -10.86
C PHE A 388 20.58 0.45 -10.17
N ASN A 389 19.41 0.98 -10.55
CA ASN A 389 18.85 2.17 -9.93
C ASN A 389 18.65 1.99 -8.42
N SER A 390 18.15 0.83 -7.97
CA SER A 390 17.90 0.60 -6.55
C SER A 390 19.16 0.55 -5.69
N ILE A 391 20.32 0.27 -6.29
CA ILE A 391 21.63 0.27 -5.61
C ILE A 391 22.44 1.56 -5.84
N SER A 392 22.12 2.37 -6.86
CA SER A 392 22.86 3.59 -7.19
C SER A 392 22.18 4.88 -6.73
N GLU A 393 20.85 4.94 -6.73
CA GLU A 393 20.07 6.15 -6.41
C GLU A 393 20.05 6.43 -4.89
N LYS A 394 19.83 7.69 -4.50
CA LYS A 394 19.68 8.09 -3.09
C LYS A 394 18.31 7.71 -2.49
N ASP A 395 17.31 7.56 -3.35
CA ASP A 395 15.99 7.02 -3.01
C ASP A 395 15.70 5.90 -4.00
N ASN A 396 15.47 4.70 -3.47
CA ASN A 396 15.20 3.50 -4.25
C ASN A 396 13.75 3.01 -4.15
N SER A 397 12.87 3.75 -3.47
CA SER A 397 11.52 3.29 -3.15
C SER A 397 10.69 3.02 -4.41
N SER A 398 10.75 3.94 -5.38
CA SER A 398 10.08 3.78 -6.68
C SER A 398 10.68 2.63 -7.49
N SER A 399 12.00 2.47 -7.49
CA SER A 399 12.70 1.41 -8.20
C SER A 399 12.37 0.02 -7.63
N LEU A 400 12.32 -0.12 -6.30
CA LEU A 400 11.94 -1.36 -5.61
C LEU A 400 10.46 -1.72 -5.81
N TYR A 401 9.55 -0.73 -5.76
CA TYR A 401 8.14 -0.98 -6.08
C TYR A 401 7.97 -1.47 -7.52
N ASN A 402 8.67 -0.86 -8.48
CA ASN A 402 8.63 -1.31 -9.88
C ASN A 402 9.19 -2.73 -10.04
N LEU A 403 10.25 -3.10 -9.31
CA LEU A 403 10.73 -4.49 -9.28
C LEU A 403 9.68 -5.43 -8.69
N TYR A 404 8.99 -5.02 -7.63
CA TYR A 404 7.90 -5.80 -7.04
C TYR A 404 6.75 -6.03 -8.03
N GLN A 405 6.34 -4.99 -8.78
CA GLN A 405 5.37 -5.10 -9.86
C GLN A 405 5.82 -6.11 -10.92
N LEU A 406 7.05 -5.99 -11.42
CA LEU A 406 7.61 -6.91 -12.42
C LEU A 406 7.67 -8.35 -11.89
N ASN A 407 8.05 -8.54 -10.63
CA ASN A 407 8.09 -9.86 -10.01
C ASN A 407 6.69 -10.49 -9.90
N LYS A 408 5.65 -9.68 -9.65
CA LYS A 408 4.25 -10.15 -9.66
C LYS A 408 3.79 -10.58 -11.04
N ASN A 409 4.17 -9.85 -12.09
CA ASN A 409 3.81 -10.24 -13.45
C ASN A 409 4.56 -11.51 -13.89
N LEU A 410 5.86 -11.62 -13.56
CA LEU A 410 6.73 -12.77 -13.91
C LEU A 410 6.74 -13.88 -12.86
N TYR A 411 5.71 -13.93 -12.02
CA TYR A 411 5.67 -14.74 -10.79
C TYR A 411 6.02 -16.22 -10.96
N GLY A 412 5.58 -16.82 -12.08
CA GLY A 412 5.78 -18.24 -12.39
C GLY A 412 7.15 -18.59 -12.97
N PHE A 413 8.03 -17.61 -13.17
CA PHE A 413 9.33 -17.82 -13.84
C PHE A 413 10.39 -18.24 -12.83
N THR A 414 11.42 -18.95 -13.31
CA THR A 414 12.57 -19.32 -12.46
C THR A 414 13.18 -18.11 -11.76
N ILE A 415 13.34 -17.00 -12.49
CA ILE A 415 14.07 -15.81 -12.01
C ILE A 415 13.37 -15.12 -10.83
N ALA A 416 12.07 -15.38 -10.63
CA ALA A 416 11.23 -14.68 -9.66
C ALA A 416 11.67 -14.90 -8.21
N ASN A 417 12.25 -16.07 -7.87
CA ASN A 417 12.73 -16.33 -6.51
C ASN A 417 13.93 -15.43 -6.15
N GLY A 418 14.92 -15.36 -7.03
CA GLY A 418 16.08 -14.47 -6.83
C GLY A 418 15.67 -13.00 -6.80
N LEU A 419 14.72 -12.61 -7.66
CA LEU A 419 14.17 -11.26 -7.70
C LEU A 419 13.39 -10.91 -6.41
N ASP A 420 12.52 -11.80 -5.93
CA ASP A 420 11.79 -11.65 -4.67
C ASP A 420 12.74 -11.49 -3.49
N TYR A 421 13.77 -12.34 -3.40
CA TYR A 421 14.78 -12.26 -2.36
C TYR A 421 15.50 -10.90 -2.39
N PHE A 422 15.91 -10.44 -3.57
CA PHE A 422 16.56 -9.14 -3.71
C PHE A 422 15.66 -7.99 -3.26
N ILE A 423 14.40 -7.97 -3.69
CA ILE A 423 13.44 -6.93 -3.29
C ILE A 423 13.28 -6.90 -1.77
N LYS A 424 13.12 -8.07 -1.12
CA LYS A 424 12.99 -8.18 0.34
C LYS A 424 14.28 -7.79 1.06
N GLU A 425 15.44 -8.17 0.53
CA GLU A 425 16.75 -7.76 1.06
C GLU A 425 16.93 -6.24 1.01
N GLU A 426 16.57 -5.59 -0.09
CA GLU A 426 16.68 -4.14 -0.25
C GLU A 426 15.62 -3.35 0.55
N ASN A 427 14.45 -3.94 0.82
CA ASN A 427 13.39 -3.37 1.66
C ASN A 427 13.52 -3.72 3.15
N ASN A 428 14.55 -4.47 3.56
CA ASN A 428 14.68 -5.00 4.92
C ASN A 428 13.43 -5.76 5.41
N SER A 429 12.76 -6.45 4.49
CA SER A 429 11.57 -7.26 4.77
C SER A 429 11.96 -8.70 5.10
N GLU A 430 11.02 -9.46 5.68
CA GLU A 430 11.23 -10.88 5.97
C GLU A 430 11.60 -11.65 4.70
N LYS A 431 12.72 -12.38 4.74
CA LYS A 431 13.30 -13.16 3.63
C LYS A 431 13.80 -14.51 4.10
N SER A 432 13.82 -15.50 3.21
CA SER A 432 14.41 -16.82 3.46
C SER A 432 15.67 -17.02 2.63
N ASP A 433 16.80 -17.22 3.31
CA ASP A 433 18.07 -17.57 2.67
C ASP A 433 18.00 -18.97 2.04
N GLU A 434 17.29 -19.91 2.68
CA GLU A 434 17.08 -21.26 2.15
C GLU A 434 16.35 -21.24 0.80
N LEU A 435 15.28 -20.45 0.64
CA LEU A 435 14.58 -20.33 -0.64
C LEU A 435 15.49 -19.80 -1.74
N ARG A 436 16.34 -18.81 -1.44
CA ARG A 436 17.35 -18.31 -2.38
C ARG A 436 18.32 -19.42 -2.76
N PHE A 437 18.88 -20.14 -1.79
CA PHE A 437 19.83 -21.21 -2.07
C PHE A 437 19.20 -22.33 -2.91
N LEU A 438 17.94 -22.68 -2.65
CA LEU A 438 17.18 -23.64 -3.47
C LEU A 438 16.91 -23.16 -4.90
N SER A 439 17.13 -21.90 -5.23
CA SER A 439 17.06 -21.38 -6.61
C SER A 439 18.39 -21.46 -7.38
N LEU A 440 19.51 -21.76 -6.70
CA LEU A 440 20.85 -21.82 -7.30
C LEU A 440 21.06 -23.13 -8.07
N LYS A 441 20.65 -23.14 -9.35
CA LYS A 441 20.73 -24.30 -10.25
C LYS A 441 22.14 -24.69 -10.70
N TYR A 442 23.13 -23.84 -10.45
CA TYR A 442 24.54 -24.06 -10.81
C TYR A 442 25.41 -24.00 -9.56
N PHE A 443 26.61 -24.58 -9.63
CA PHE A 443 27.58 -24.51 -8.55
C PHE A 443 27.92 -23.05 -8.22
N ASP A 444 27.57 -22.64 -7.01
CA ASP A 444 27.89 -21.34 -6.46
C ASP A 444 28.54 -21.54 -5.09
N PRO A 445 29.74 -20.99 -4.85
CA PRO A 445 30.38 -21.11 -3.54
C PRO A 445 29.49 -20.64 -2.38
N ILE A 446 28.59 -19.67 -2.59
CA ILE A 446 27.70 -19.18 -1.54
C ILE A 446 26.69 -20.23 -1.07
N TYR A 447 26.36 -21.22 -1.91
CA TYR A 447 25.44 -22.31 -1.58
C TYR A 447 25.92 -23.12 -0.37
N SER A 448 27.24 -23.15 -0.11
CA SER A 448 27.83 -23.80 1.06
C SER A 448 27.22 -23.36 2.40
N LYS A 449 26.61 -22.18 2.48
CA LYS A 449 25.94 -21.65 3.67
C LYS A 449 24.67 -22.40 4.07
N ILE A 450 24.06 -23.18 3.17
CA ILE A 450 22.88 -23.97 3.49
C ILE A 450 23.18 -25.14 4.44
N PHE A 451 24.44 -25.59 4.47
CA PHE A 451 24.87 -26.71 5.30
C PHE A 451 25.09 -26.27 6.75
N LYS A 452 24.52 -27.00 7.71
CA LYS A 452 24.74 -26.77 9.14
C LYS A 452 26.14 -27.18 9.62
N SER A 453 26.84 -28.03 8.86
CA SER A 453 28.15 -28.57 9.22
C SER A 453 29.24 -28.01 8.32
N ASP A 454 30.24 -27.38 8.93
CA ASP A 454 31.41 -26.83 8.23
C ASP A 454 32.16 -27.88 7.41
N SER A 455 32.24 -29.12 7.89
CA SER A 455 32.94 -30.21 7.17
C SER A 455 32.20 -30.61 5.88
N ILE A 456 30.85 -30.67 5.94
CA ILE A 456 30.00 -30.96 4.78
C ILE A 456 30.06 -29.81 3.78
N ALA A 457 30.01 -28.57 4.27
CA ALA A 457 30.16 -27.36 3.46
C ALA A 457 31.50 -27.33 2.71
N ILE A 458 32.60 -27.65 3.39
CA ILE A 458 33.94 -27.73 2.78
C ILE A 458 33.99 -28.84 1.73
N LYS A 459 33.42 -30.03 1.98
CA LYS A 459 33.35 -31.11 0.98
C LYS A 459 32.64 -30.70 -0.30
N TYR A 460 31.52 -29.97 -0.19
CA TYR A 460 30.82 -29.41 -1.35
C TYR A 460 31.73 -28.48 -2.18
N LEU A 461 32.45 -27.58 -1.51
CA LEU A 461 33.35 -26.63 -2.16
C LEU A 461 34.56 -27.34 -2.80
N GLU A 462 35.15 -28.32 -2.11
CA GLU A 462 36.25 -29.14 -2.63
C GLU A 462 35.81 -29.95 -3.85
N ASN A 463 34.58 -30.46 -3.88
CA ASN A 463 34.01 -31.12 -5.05
C ASN A 463 33.93 -30.18 -6.26
N GLY A 464 33.45 -28.94 -6.07
CA GLY A 464 33.46 -27.93 -7.12
C GLY A 464 34.85 -27.62 -7.66
N CYS A 465 35.84 -27.48 -6.77
CA CYS A 465 37.24 -27.32 -7.18
C CYS A 465 37.79 -28.52 -7.96
N LYS A 466 37.41 -29.76 -7.59
CA LYS A 466 37.81 -30.97 -8.33
C LYS A 466 37.24 -30.99 -9.75
N LYS A 467 36.01 -30.50 -9.94
CA LYS A 467 35.28 -30.55 -11.22
C LYS A 467 35.62 -29.39 -12.15
N ILE A 468 35.67 -28.15 -11.65
CA ILE A 468 35.88 -26.95 -12.47
C ILE A 468 37.35 -26.49 -12.49
N GLY A 469 38.12 -26.85 -11.46
CA GLY A 469 39.52 -26.46 -11.25
C GLY A 469 39.69 -25.44 -10.12
N GLN A 470 40.87 -24.81 -10.06
CA GLN A 470 41.20 -23.85 -9.02
C GLN A 470 40.32 -22.58 -9.13
N SER A 471 39.62 -22.22 -8.04
CA SER A 471 38.74 -21.06 -7.99
C SER A 471 39.08 -20.11 -6.84
N THR A 472 39.12 -18.81 -7.14
CA THR A 472 39.40 -17.76 -6.14
C THR A 472 38.26 -17.61 -5.14
N SER A 473 37.02 -17.54 -5.62
CA SER A 473 35.82 -17.39 -4.78
C SER A 473 35.57 -18.62 -3.91
N THR A 474 35.83 -19.82 -4.42
CA THR A 474 35.70 -21.08 -3.67
C THR A 474 36.70 -21.16 -2.54
N ASN A 475 37.99 -20.88 -2.81
CA ASN A 475 39.02 -20.86 -1.78
C ASN A 475 38.75 -19.80 -0.71
N HIS A 476 38.24 -18.63 -1.10
CA HIS A 476 37.81 -17.60 -0.16
C HIS A 476 36.72 -18.09 0.77
N GLN A 477 35.70 -18.76 0.22
CA GLN A 477 34.59 -19.29 1.02
C GLN A 477 35.04 -20.42 1.95
N ILE A 478 35.99 -21.28 1.56
CA ILE A 478 36.61 -22.28 2.45
C ILE A 478 37.29 -21.60 3.64
N ASN A 479 38.09 -20.55 3.40
CA ASN A 479 38.77 -19.81 4.47
C ASN A 479 37.79 -19.13 5.41
N ARG A 480 36.67 -18.62 4.88
CA ARG A 480 35.58 -18.05 5.67
C ARG A 480 34.94 -19.08 6.59
N ILE A 481 34.62 -20.27 6.09
CA ILE A 481 34.07 -21.37 6.92
C ILE A 481 35.07 -21.76 8.02
N LYS A 482 36.37 -21.77 7.71
CA LYS A 482 37.44 -22.01 8.70
C LYS A 482 37.67 -20.84 9.67
N LYS A 483 36.96 -19.71 9.51
CA LYS A 483 37.09 -18.49 10.34
C LYS A 483 38.53 -17.95 10.44
N SER A 484 39.33 -18.20 9.40
CA SER A 484 40.70 -17.65 9.30
C SER A 484 40.63 -16.21 8.82
N LEU A 485 41.36 -15.29 9.47
CA LEU A 485 41.54 -13.94 8.95
C LEU A 485 42.32 -14.03 7.63
N ILE A 486 41.78 -13.45 6.58
CA ILE A 486 42.27 -13.61 5.21
C ILE A 486 43.12 -12.39 4.87
N ASN A 487 44.38 -12.63 4.51
CA ASN A 487 45.31 -11.59 4.04
C ASN A 487 45.64 -11.76 2.55
N ASN A 488 44.79 -12.49 1.81
CA ASN A 488 45.03 -12.84 0.42
C ASN A 488 44.91 -11.60 -0.49
N THR A 489 46.00 -11.25 -1.18
CA THR A 489 46.09 -10.10 -2.08
C THR A 489 45.35 -10.26 -3.40
N ASN A 490 44.90 -11.48 -3.74
CA ASN A 490 44.19 -11.75 -5.00
C ASN A 490 42.69 -11.41 -4.96
N ILE A 491 42.14 -11.00 -3.80
CA ILE A 491 40.73 -10.65 -3.63
C ILE A 491 40.64 -9.15 -3.45
N VAL A 492 39.64 -8.53 -4.09
CA VAL A 492 39.41 -7.10 -3.99
C VAL A 492 39.14 -6.67 -2.54
N GLU A 493 39.78 -5.58 -2.14
CA GLU A 493 39.86 -5.09 -0.75
C GLU A 493 38.50 -5.04 -0.04
N HIS A 494 37.48 -4.39 -0.64
CA HIS A 494 36.18 -4.23 0.00
C HIS A 494 35.41 -5.56 0.25
N ILE A 495 35.69 -6.65 -0.49
CA ILE A 495 35.12 -7.97 -0.18
C ILE A 495 35.88 -8.59 0.99
N LEU A 496 37.21 -8.52 0.93
CA LEU A 496 38.12 -9.06 1.93
C LEU A 496 37.87 -8.44 3.32
N GLU A 497 37.88 -7.10 3.40
CA GLU A 497 37.68 -6.35 4.64
C GLU A 497 36.31 -6.64 5.25
N LYS A 498 35.26 -6.66 4.42
CA LYS A 498 33.88 -6.98 4.83
C LYS A 498 33.78 -8.36 5.47
N ASP A 499 34.37 -9.38 4.85
CA ASP A 499 34.31 -10.74 5.40
C ASP A 499 35.22 -10.90 6.62
N ASN A 500 36.39 -10.24 6.67
CA ASN A 500 37.24 -10.20 7.87
C ASN A 500 36.51 -9.56 9.08
N ALA A 501 35.80 -8.45 8.86
CA ALA A 501 34.98 -7.81 9.90
C ALA A 501 33.87 -8.76 10.40
N LYS A 502 33.20 -9.50 9.51
CA LYS A 502 32.23 -10.54 9.91
C LYS A 502 32.87 -11.67 10.72
N ILE A 503 34.08 -12.10 10.36
CA ILE A 503 34.80 -13.13 11.10
C ILE A 503 35.16 -12.64 12.52
N LEU A 504 35.55 -11.37 12.69
CA LEU A 504 35.79 -10.78 14.03
C LEU A 504 34.51 -10.80 14.87
N TYR A 505 33.37 -10.41 14.28
CA TYR A 505 32.06 -10.49 14.95
C TYR A 505 31.71 -11.91 15.39
N GLU A 506 31.92 -12.92 14.52
CA GLU A 506 31.69 -14.34 14.84
C GLU A 506 32.63 -14.86 15.93
N LYS A 507 33.82 -14.27 16.07
CA LYS A 507 34.79 -14.53 17.16
C LYS A 507 34.46 -13.77 18.46
N GLN A 508 33.35 -13.03 18.50
CA GLN A 508 32.93 -12.17 19.61
C GLN A 508 33.87 -10.98 19.91
N ASP A 509 34.79 -10.65 18.98
CA ASP A 509 35.54 -9.40 19.03
C ASP A 509 34.69 -8.28 18.40
N TYR A 510 33.69 -7.83 19.15
CA TYR A 510 32.74 -6.83 18.67
C TYR A 510 33.38 -5.44 18.49
N GLN A 511 34.39 -5.10 19.28
CA GLN A 511 35.09 -3.82 19.16
C GLN A 511 35.99 -3.81 17.92
N GLY A 512 36.81 -4.84 17.71
CA GLY A 512 37.62 -4.96 16.50
C GLY A 512 36.75 -5.05 15.22
N SER A 513 35.62 -5.75 15.29
CA SER A 513 34.62 -5.76 14.21
C SER A 513 34.05 -4.37 13.94
N TYR A 514 33.64 -3.63 14.98
CA TYR A 514 33.12 -2.27 14.85
C TYR A 514 34.14 -1.33 14.18
N ASP A 515 35.39 -1.33 14.65
CA ASP A 515 36.44 -0.46 14.11
C ASP A 515 36.73 -0.77 12.63
N ALA A 516 36.69 -2.06 12.26
CA ALA A 516 36.80 -2.49 10.86
C ALA A 516 35.62 -2.00 10.02
N TRP A 517 34.38 -2.09 10.51
CA TRP A 517 33.20 -1.60 9.79
C TRP A 517 33.20 -0.09 9.58
N ILE A 518 33.62 0.69 10.57
CA ILE A 518 33.77 2.14 10.44
C ILE A 518 34.83 2.47 9.39
N THR A 519 35.97 1.77 9.37
CA THR A 519 37.00 1.95 8.34
C THR A 519 36.45 1.66 6.94
N ILE A 520 35.69 0.57 6.77
CA ILE A 520 35.05 0.21 5.49
C ILE A 520 34.06 1.29 5.05
N LEU A 521 33.26 1.80 5.98
CA LEU A 521 32.26 2.84 5.75
C LEU A 521 32.92 4.13 5.25
N GLU A 522 34.00 4.56 5.89
CA GLU A 522 34.77 5.76 5.51
C GLU A 522 35.39 5.63 4.12
N LYS A 523 35.96 4.46 3.77
CA LYS A 523 36.55 4.20 2.45
C LYS A 523 35.53 4.16 1.30
N ASN A 524 34.27 3.82 1.58
CA ASN A 524 33.26 3.49 0.56
C ASN A 524 32.00 4.38 0.57
N ARG A 525 32.12 5.64 1.00
CA ARG A 525 31.02 6.62 1.12
C ARG A 525 30.18 6.87 -0.15
N GLN A 526 30.62 6.44 -1.32
CA GLN A 526 29.89 6.57 -2.60
C GLN A 526 29.17 5.28 -3.05
N ARG A 527 29.26 4.19 -2.29
CA ARG A 527 28.77 2.86 -2.69
C ARG A 527 27.67 2.37 -1.74
N ASN A 528 26.41 2.69 -2.04
CA ASN A 528 25.27 2.41 -1.15
C ASN A 528 25.22 0.96 -0.61
N PRO A 529 25.44 -0.10 -1.42
CA PRO A 529 25.36 -1.47 -0.89
C PRO A 529 26.41 -1.78 0.19
N ILE A 530 27.60 -1.16 0.11
CA ILE A 530 28.66 -1.33 1.10
C ILE A 530 28.31 -0.53 2.36
N ILE A 531 27.87 0.71 2.18
CA ILE A 531 27.45 1.62 3.26
C ILE A 531 26.36 0.97 4.12
N GLN A 532 25.32 0.43 3.47
CA GLN A 532 24.20 -0.19 4.18
C GLN A 532 24.62 -1.38 5.04
N ILE A 533 25.47 -2.25 4.50
CA ILE A 533 25.98 -3.42 5.24
C ILE A 533 26.87 -2.95 6.39
N ALA A 534 27.76 -2.00 6.15
CA ALA A 534 28.67 -1.48 7.16
C ALA A 534 27.92 -0.82 8.32
N ILE A 535 26.92 0.03 8.03
CA ILE A 535 26.11 0.68 9.07
C ILE A 535 25.32 -0.36 9.87
N ASN A 536 24.61 -1.30 9.21
CA ASN A 536 23.87 -2.34 9.93
C ASN A 536 24.80 -3.16 10.83
N SER A 537 25.94 -3.62 10.32
CA SER A 537 26.87 -4.43 11.10
C SER A 537 27.57 -3.65 12.21
N ALA A 538 27.93 -2.38 11.99
CA ALA A 538 28.47 -1.51 13.04
C ALA A 538 27.43 -1.25 14.15
N PHE A 539 26.17 -1.03 13.76
CA PHE A 539 25.05 -0.87 14.68
C PHE A 539 24.85 -2.14 15.53
N ASP A 540 24.82 -3.32 14.90
CA ASP A 540 24.73 -4.62 15.61
C ASP A 540 25.90 -4.82 16.60
N CYS A 541 27.13 -4.42 16.24
CA CYS A 541 28.27 -4.46 17.15
C CYS A 541 28.05 -3.57 18.38
N LEU A 542 27.56 -2.34 18.19
CA LEU A 542 27.27 -1.42 19.31
C LEU A 542 26.18 -1.96 20.23
N LEU A 543 25.17 -2.64 19.68
CA LEU A 543 24.15 -3.31 20.50
C LEU A 543 24.74 -4.44 21.34
N LYS A 544 25.66 -5.24 20.78
CA LYS A 544 26.37 -6.31 21.52
C LYS A 544 27.33 -5.77 22.59
N LEU A 545 27.87 -4.58 22.37
CA LEU A 545 28.70 -3.85 23.33
C LEU A 545 27.86 -3.06 24.36
N GLU A 546 26.53 -3.12 24.29
CA GLU A 546 25.58 -2.37 25.12
C GLU A 546 25.75 -0.83 25.05
N LYS A 547 26.38 -0.32 23.98
CA LYS A 547 26.61 1.10 23.72
C LYS A 547 25.41 1.74 23.02
N TYR A 548 24.24 1.68 23.65
CA TYR A 548 22.95 2.08 23.04
C TYR A 548 22.89 3.53 22.57
N GLN A 549 23.49 4.47 23.31
CA GLN A 549 23.52 5.88 22.91
C GLN A 549 24.36 6.09 21.65
N GLU A 550 25.47 5.38 21.51
CA GLU A 550 26.33 5.45 20.33
C GLU A 550 25.63 4.83 19.12
N ALA A 551 24.86 3.75 19.31
CA ALA A 551 24.07 3.13 18.25
C ALA A 551 23.03 4.11 17.67
N ILE A 552 22.30 4.83 18.55
CA ILE A 552 21.33 5.87 18.14
C ILE A 552 22.05 6.99 17.38
N LYS A 553 23.19 7.46 17.89
CA LYS A 553 23.98 8.52 17.24
C LYS A 553 24.51 8.10 15.87
N LEU A 554 25.02 6.88 15.74
CA LEU A 554 25.50 6.32 14.47
C LEU A 554 24.35 6.30 13.45
N PHE A 555 23.21 5.71 13.83
CA PHE A 555 22.04 5.65 12.93
C PHE A 555 21.62 7.04 12.45
N VAL A 556 21.43 8.00 13.37
CA VAL A 556 20.93 9.33 12.99
C VAL A 556 21.96 10.09 12.14
N THR A 557 23.24 10.02 12.50
CA THR A 557 24.31 10.68 11.73
C THR A 557 24.36 10.15 10.30
N GLU A 558 24.25 8.83 10.14
CA GLU A 558 24.29 8.18 8.83
C GLU A 558 23.00 8.39 8.03
N TYR A 559 21.83 8.44 8.69
CA TYR A 559 20.57 8.81 8.06
C TYR A 559 20.61 10.22 7.47
N ILE A 560 21.17 11.18 8.22
CA ILE A 560 21.32 12.57 7.78
C ILE A 560 22.20 12.67 6.53
N GLN A 561 23.31 11.92 6.50
CA GLN A 561 24.18 11.87 5.33
C GLN A 561 23.50 11.20 4.13
N SER A 562 22.83 10.07 4.36
CA SER A 562 22.19 9.27 3.32
C SER A 562 21.07 8.40 3.90
N PRO A 563 19.78 8.75 3.68
CA PRO A 563 18.66 7.96 4.19
C PRO A 563 18.68 6.49 3.74
N ILE A 564 19.14 6.23 2.51
CA ILE A 564 19.29 4.87 1.98
C ILE A 564 20.34 4.05 2.74
N GLY A 565 21.33 4.70 3.36
CA GLY A 565 22.40 4.04 4.12
C GLY A 565 21.87 3.27 5.32
N VAL A 566 20.88 3.79 6.03
CA VAL A 566 20.33 3.14 7.24
C VAL A 566 19.14 2.22 6.96
N LYS A 567 18.64 2.17 5.71
CA LYS A 567 17.42 1.44 5.33
C LYS A 567 17.43 -0.05 5.70
N LYS A 568 18.61 -0.68 5.67
CA LYS A 568 18.80 -2.11 6.01
C LYS A 568 19.12 -2.37 7.47
N THR A 569 19.13 -1.34 8.32
CA THR A 569 19.47 -1.50 9.73
C THR A 569 18.29 -2.10 10.50
N ASN A 570 18.51 -3.21 11.22
CA ASN A 570 17.47 -3.84 12.04
C ASN A 570 17.24 -3.06 13.35
N VAL A 571 16.19 -2.23 13.36
CA VAL A 571 15.85 -1.36 14.50
C VAL A 571 14.69 -1.86 15.36
N ASP A 572 13.84 -2.74 14.83
CA ASP A 572 12.57 -3.13 15.46
C ASP A 572 12.78 -3.78 16.83
N SER A 573 13.71 -4.73 16.89
CA SER A 573 14.06 -5.43 18.13
C SER A 573 14.63 -4.48 19.19
N PHE A 574 15.45 -3.52 18.76
CA PHE A 574 16.06 -2.52 19.63
C PHE A 574 15.04 -1.50 20.14
N ILE A 575 14.11 -1.04 19.31
CA ILE A 575 12.99 -0.19 19.73
C ILE A 575 12.11 -0.91 20.74
N GLY A 576 11.79 -2.18 20.50
CA GLY A 576 11.07 -3.02 21.46
C GLY A 576 11.81 -3.11 22.80
N PHE A 577 13.14 -3.24 22.78
CA PHE A 577 13.98 -3.24 23.99
C PHE A 577 13.97 -1.89 24.72
N LEU A 578 14.18 -0.76 24.01
CA LEU A 578 14.16 0.58 24.59
C LEU A 578 12.83 0.90 25.27
N LYS A 579 11.72 0.46 24.66
CA LYS A 579 10.35 0.57 25.23
C LYS A 579 10.22 -0.20 26.53
N LYS A 580 10.67 -1.47 26.56
CA LYS A 580 10.66 -2.29 27.80
C LYS A 580 11.45 -1.63 28.93
N GLN A 581 12.56 -0.98 28.60
CA GLN A 581 13.38 -0.24 29.55
C GLN A 581 12.86 1.18 29.87
N LYS A 582 11.73 1.60 29.30
CA LYS A 582 11.17 2.96 29.41
C LYS A 582 12.20 4.04 29.09
N TYR A 583 13.13 3.76 28.17
CA TYR A 583 14.22 4.65 27.77
C TYR A 583 15.12 5.11 28.94
N LYS A 584 15.21 4.33 30.02
CA LYS A 584 16.14 4.60 31.12
C LYS A 584 17.59 4.55 30.62
N ASN A 585 18.45 5.40 31.17
CA ASN A 585 19.88 5.51 30.85
C ASN A 585 20.20 5.95 29.39
N ILE A 586 19.22 6.42 28.63
CA ILE A 586 19.44 7.07 27.33
C ILE A 586 19.36 8.59 27.50
N LYS A 587 20.34 9.31 26.95
CA LYS A 587 20.35 10.78 27.01
C LYS A 587 19.24 11.34 26.12
N ARG A 588 18.55 12.37 26.59
CA ARG A 588 17.51 13.11 25.85
C ARG A 588 18.13 14.08 24.84
N SER A 589 18.99 13.57 23.97
CA SER A 589 19.57 14.34 22.87
C SER A 589 18.66 14.33 21.64
N ILE A 590 18.85 15.28 20.71
CA ILE A 590 18.01 15.43 19.51
C ILE A 590 17.98 14.17 18.62
N GLU A 591 19.00 13.32 18.70
CA GLU A 591 19.04 12.06 17.95
C GLU A 591 17.97 11.06 18.42
N LEU A 592 17.58 11.09 19.70
CA LEU A 592 16.57 10.17 20.22
C LEU A 592 15.18 10.37 19.57
N PRO A 593 14.60 11.58 19.54
CA PRO A 593 13.33 11.80 18.86
C PRO A 593 13.41 11.58 17.35
N ILE A 594 14.55 11.87 16.69
CA ILE A 594 14.74 11.53 15.27
C ILE A 594 14.68 10.02 15.07
N PHE A 595 15.47 9.27 15.86
CA PHE A 595 15.53 7.81 15.76
C PHE A 595 14.17 7.16 16.03
N VAL A 596 13.46 7.58 17.08
CA VAL A 596 12.14 7.02 17.41
C VAL A 596 11.08 7.46 16.40
N GLY A 597 11.11 8.71 15.95
CA GLY A 597 10.14 9.22 14.97
C GLY A 597 10.19 8.47 13.64
N LEU A 598 11.40 8.14 13.16
CA LEU A 598 11.61 7.41 11.89
C LEU A 598 11.25 5.92 11.95
N ASN A 599 11.38 5.30 13.13
CA ASN A 599 11.42 3.82 13.20
C ASN A 599 10.32 3.22 14.10
N SER A 600 9.58 4.01 14.88
CA SER A 600 8.50 3.48 15.73
C SER A 600 7.19 3.36 14.95
N SER A 601 6.52 2.21 15.01
CA SER A 601 5.21 2.02 14.37
C SER A 601 4.00 2.58 15.14
N LYS A 602 4.21 3.08 16.37
CA LYS A 602 3.13 3.60 17.24
C LYS A 602 3.25 5.10 17.44
N ASP A 603 2.22 5.85 17.04
CA ASP A 603 2.19 7.31 17.16
C ASP A 603 2.24 7.80 18.61
N THR A 604 1.74 6.99 19.55
CA THR A 604 1.83 7.28 20.99
C THR A 604 3.27 7.35 21.47
N ASP A 605 4.15 6.48 20.94
CA ASP A 605 5.56 6.43 21.33
C ASP A 605 6.33 7.60 20.73
N LYS A 606 6.05 7.94 19.46
CA LYS A 606 6.60 9.13 18.81
C LYS A 606 6.23 10.40 19.60
N SER A 607 4.96 10.55 19.94
CA SER A 607 4.43 11.69 20.70
C SER A 607 5.02 11.79 22.11
N PHE A 608 5.16 10.66 22.80
CA PHE A 608 5.76 10.63 24.14
C PHE A 608 7.23 11.07 24.14
N ILE A 609 8.03 10.60 23.17
CA ILE A 609 9.45 10.97 23.09
C ILE A 609 9.62 12.43 22.66
N LEU A 610 8.78 12.92 21.74
CA LEU A 610 8.75 14.34 21.39
C LEU A 610 8.45 15.19 22.63
N LYS A 611 7.42 14.83 23.40
CA LYS A 611 7.08 15.52 24.65
C LYS A 611 8.26 15.52 25.62
N SER A 612 8.87 14.35 25.85
CA SER A 612 10.01 14.23 26.76
C SER A 612 11.21 15.08 26.35
N PHE A 613 11.36 15.41 25.07
CA PHE A 613 12.40 16.30 24.57
C PHE A 613 12.03 17.77 24.75
N CYS A 614 10.78 18.15 24.48
CA CYS A 614 10.26 19.49 24.78
C CYS A 614 10.34 19.81 26.29
N ASP A 615 9.92 18.88 27.14
CA ASP A 615 9.99 19.00 28.61
C ASP A 615 11.44 19.19 29.10
N TYR A 616 12.46 18.70 28.37
CA TYR A 616 13.87 18.88 28.74
C TYR A 616 14.36 20.33 28.54
N TYR A 617 13.75 21.06 27.60
CA TYR A 617 14.01 22.48 27.34
C TYR A 617 12.93 23.39 27.97
N ASP A 618 12.08 22.86 28.86
CA ASP A 618 10.98 23.60 29.49
C ASP A 618 9.99 24.28 28.51
N VAL A 619 9.84 23.73 27.30
CA VAL A 619 8.91 24.22 26.27
C VAL A 619 7.71 23.28 26.09
N LYS A 620 6.59 23.81 25.60
CA LYS A 620 5.35 23.03 25.40
C LYS A 620 5.20 22.58 23.95
N LYS A 621 5.58 23.42 22.99
CA LYS A 621 5.37 23.19 21.55
C LYS A 621 6.69 23.05 20.81
N PRO A 622 6.79 22.18 19.77
CA PRO A 622 8.01 22.04 18.99
C PRO A 622 8.51 23.34 18.35
N SER A 623 7.63 24.26 17.97
CA SER A 623 8.03 25.58 17.42
C SER A 623 8.71 26.50 18.44
N GLU A 624 8.55 26.24 19.74
CA GLU A 624 9.24 27.00 20.80
C GLU A 624 10.70 26.56 20.94
N LEU A 625 11.09 25.42 20.34
CA LEU A 625 12.48 24.95 20.36
C LEU A 625 13.39 25.72 19.43
N PHE A 626 12.87 26.55 18.51
CA PHE A 626 13.67 27.17 17.44
C PHE A 626 14.92 27.90 17.95
N ASP A 627 14.75 28.68 19.03
CA ASP A 627 15.82 29.50 19.61
C ASP A 627 16.63 28.71 20.67
N GLU A 628 16.01 27.74 21.34
CA GLU A 628 16.64 26.95 22.43
C GLU A 628 17.67 25.92 21.93
N ILE A 629 17.55 25.48 20.67
CA ILE A 629 18.45 24.48 20.08
C ILE A 629 19.42 25.07 19.06
N ASP A 630 19.67 26.38 19.09
CA ASP A 630 20.43 27.05 18.05
C ASP A 630 21.86 26.51 17.88
N ASP A 631 22.49 26.10 18.99
CA ASP A 631 23.83 25.51 19.04
C ASP A 631 23.92 24.10 18.41
N ILE A 632 22.79 23.48 18.06
CA ILE A 632 22.74 22.15 17.43
C ILE A 632 23.00 22.28 15.92
N ASP A 633 23.74 21.31 15.37
CA ASP A 633 23.99 21.16 13.93
C ASP A 633 22.72 21.31 13.07
N ILE A 634 22.83 22.11 12.01
CA ILE A 634 21.70 22.49 11.14
C ILE A 634 21.00 21.27 10.53
N HIS A 635 21.73 20.23 10.14
CA HIS A 635 21.14 19.05 9.50
C HIS A 635 20.40 18.16 10.49
N LYS A 636 20.82 18.14 11.77
CA LYS A 636 20.05 17.51 12.85
C LYS A 636 18.75 18.27 13.13
N LYS A 637 18.79 19.60 13.17
CA LYS A 637 17.58 20.44 13.32
C LYS A 637 16.61 20.21 12.16
N GLU A 638 17.10 20.26 10.93
CA GLU A 638 16.31 19.99 9.72
C GLU A 638 15.64 18.60 9.79
N SER A 639 16.40 17.56 10.13
CA SER A 639 15.86 16.19 10.20
C SER A 639 14.85 16.00 11.31
N PHE A 640 15.07 16.60 12.48
CA PHE A 640 14.14 16.54 13.61
C PHE A 640 12.79 17.16 13.26
N PHE A 641 12.76 18.39 12.73
CA PHE A 641 11.51 19.04 12.37
C PHE A 641 10.84 18.39 11.16
N TYR A 642 11.62 17.90 10.19
CA TYR A 642 11.07 17.15 9.05
C TYR A 642 10.30 15.91 9.51
N VAL A 643 10.86 15.10 10.41
CA VAL A 643 10.21 13.89 10.96
C VAL A 643 8.90 14.22 11.68
N ILE A 644 8.84 15.34 12.41
CA ILE A 644 7.62 15.78 13.10
C ILE A 644 6.49 16.10 12.11
N VAL A 645 6.82 16.78 11.01
CA VAL A 645 5.82 17.19 10.01
C VAL A 645 5.42 16.02 9.10
N SER A 646 6.34 15.11 8.79
CA SER A 646 6.07 14.01 7.85
C SER A 646 5.27 12.84 8.42
N GLU A 647 5.42 12.55 9.72
CA GLU A 647 4.86 11.35 10.37
C GLU A 647 3.54 11.60 11.12
N ASP A 648 2.87 12.74 10.88
CA ASP A 648 1.63 13.17 11.58
C ASP A 648 1.70 13.08 13.12
N ILE A 649 2.90 13.21 13.70
CA ILE A 649 3.16 13.06 15.14
C ILE A 649 2.33 14.07 15.96
N LEU A 650 2.08 15.25 15.39
CA LEU A 650 1.35 16.34 16.05
C LEU A 650 -0.12 16.01 16.31
N ARG A 651 -0.73 15.08 15.57
CA ARG A 651 -2.15 14.70 15.72
C ARG A 651 -2.47 14.11 17.09
N HIS A 652 -1.51 13.41 17.70
CA HIS A 652 -1.65 12.77 19.01
C HIS A 652 -0.85 13.51 20.11
N TYR A 653 -0.37 14.72 19.82
CA TYR A 653 0.47 15.47 20.73
C TYR A 653 -0.35 16.22 21.80
N TYR A 654 -0.04 15.99 23.07
CA TYR A 654 -0.84 16.43 24.22
C TYR A 654 -1.13 17.94 24.30
N HIS A 655 -0.26 18.80 23.76
CA HIS A 655 -0.42 20.26 23.82
C HIS A 655 -1.10 20.86 22.57
N ILE A 656 -1.57 20.02 21.64
CA ILE A 656 -2.31 20.43 20.44
C ILE A 656 -3.71 19.83 20.54
N ASN A 657 -4.71 20.69 20.73
CA ASN A 657 -6.06 20.25 21.07
C ASN A 657 -7.04 20.36 19.89
N SER A 658 -6.58 20.86 18.75
CA SER A 658 -7.44 21.07 17.57
C SER A 658 -6.66 21.00 16.26
N THR A 659 -7.33 20.60 15.18
CA THR A 659 -6.76 20.56 13.83
C THR A 659 -6.22 21.92 13.36
N PRO A 660 -6.86 23.08 13.62
CA PRO A 660 -6.29 24.38 13.28
C PRO A 660 -4.98 24.67 14.03
N GLU A 661 -4.86 24.28 15.30
CA GLU A 661 -3.61 24.42 16.05
C GLU A 661 -2.50 23.51 15.48
N GLU A 662 -2.86 22.29 15.06
CA GLU A 662 -1.94 21.36 14.41
C GLU A 662 -1.40 21.93 13.10
N LEU A 663 -2.30 22.42 12.23
CA LEU A 663 -1.93 23.02 10.94
C LEU A 663 -1.10 24.29 11.11
N GLU A 664 -1.44 25.14 12.10
CA GLU A 664 -0.68 26.34 12.40
C GLU A 664 0.71 25.99 12.96
N GLU A 665 0.85 24.92 13.73
CA GLU A 665 2.13 24.41 14.20
C GLU A 665 2.96 23.83 13.04
N LYS A 666 2.36 22.97 12.19
CA LYS A 666 2.99 22.47 10.96
C LYS A 666 3.48 23.61 10.07
N ARG A 667 2.68 24.67 9.92
CA ARG A 667 3.05 25.88 9.17
C ARG A 667 4.30 26.53 9.73
N LYS A 668 4.39 26.73 11.05
CA LYS A 668 5.58 27.30 11.71
C LYS A 668 6.82 26.44 11.49
N LEU A 669 6.69 25.12 11.68
CA LEU A 669 7.80 24.18 11.48
C LEU A 669 8.30 24.18 10.04
N LEU A 670 7.40 24.14 9.06
CA LEU A 670 7.74 24.20 7.63
C LEU A 670 8.39 25.54 7.24
N MET A 671 7.91 26.65 7.80
CA MET A 671 8.56 27.96 7.59
C MET A 671 9.98 27.99 8.15
N TYR A 672 10.18 27.43 9.35
CA TYR A 672 11.52 27.30 9.92
C TYR A 672 12.43 26.46 9.01
N LEU A 673 11.95 25.31 8.52
CA LEU A 673 12.67 24.45 7.58
C LEU A 673 13.03 25.16 6.26
N ILE A 674 12.14 26.00 5.72
CA ILE A 674 12.42 26.81 4.53
C ILE A 674 13.51 27.85 4.83
N ASN A 675 13.48 28.47 6.01
CA ASN A 675 14.46 29.47 6.42
C ASN A 675 15.86 28.89 6.69
N LEU A 676 15.98 27.57 6.90
CA LEU A 676 17.27 26.88 6.98
C LEU A 676 18.01 26.84 5.63
N ASP A 677 17.32 27.15 4.52
CA ASP A 677 17.86 27.23 3.15
C ASP A 677 18.64 25.97 2.71
N THR A 678 18.06 24.80 2.98
CA THR A 678 18.66 23.51 2.63
C THR A 678 18.26 23.06 1.22
N PRO A 679 18.94 22.07 0.61
CA PRO A 679 18.58 21.57 -0.72
C PRO A 679 17.14 21.04 -0.86
N LYS A 680 16.44 20.77 0.26
CA LYS A 680 15.06 20.29 0.30
C LYS A 680 14.02 21.43 0.32
N ILE A 681 14.42 22.68 0.15
CA ILE A 681 13.53 23.84 0.22
C ILE A 681 12.29 23.73 -0.68
N GLU A 682 12.40 23.16 -1.88
CA GLU A 682 11.26 22.98 -2.79
C GLU A 682 10.25 21.95 -2.27
N LEU A 683 10.73 20.87 -1.61
CA LEU A 683 9.87 19.90 -0.94
C LEU A 683 9.10 20.60 0.20
N TYR A 684 9.77 21.41 1.00
CA TYR A 684 9.15 22.11 2.12
C TYR A 684 8.15 23.17 1.65
N LYS A 685 8.43 23.89 0.55
CA LYS A 685 7.47 24.81 -0.07
C LYS A 685 6.21 24.07 -0.54
N LYS A 686 6.37 22.91 -1.19
CA LYS A 686 5.23 22.10 -1.64
C LYS A 686 4.39 21.59 -0.46
N MET A 687 5.03 21.06 0.59
CA MET A 687 4.33 20.63 1.81
C MET A 687 3.62 21.82 2.49
N LEU A 688 4.23 23.01 2.44
CA LEU A 688 3.66 24.22 2.99
C LEU A 688 2.45 24.71 2.18
N ASP A 689 2.50 24.64 0.85
CA ASP A 689 1.36 24.93 -0.02
C ASP A 689 0.16 24.01 0.32
N GLU A 690 0.39 22.71 0.55
CA GLU A 690 -0.65 21.78 0.98
C GLU A 690 -1.27 22.18 2.34
N VAL A 691 -0.43 22.54 3.33
CA VAL A 691 -0.90 23.04 4.64
C VAL A 691 -1.65 24.36 4.49
N PHE A 692 -1.26 25.23 3.56
CA PHE A 692 -1.96 26.49 3.28
C PHE A 692 -3.31 26.28 2.65
N ASP A 693 -3.43 25.42 1.65
CA ASP A 693 -4.70 25.05 1.05
C ASP A 693 -5.66 24.56 2.14
N GLU A 694 -5.18 23.69 3.04
CA GLU A 694 -5.92 23.21 4.21
C GLU A 694 -6.32 24.36 5.17
N LEU A 695 -5.39 25.26 5.52
CA LEU A 695 -5.66 26.42 6.38
C LEU A 695 -6.65 27.43 5.77
N ILE A 696 -6.58 27.67 4.46
CA ILE A 696 -7.49 28.57 3.73
C ILE A 696 -8.89 27.99 3.74
N ILE A 697 -9.04 26.68 3.53
CA ILE A 697 -10.34 25.99 3.66
C ILE A 697 -10.86 26.15 5.10
N TYR A 698 -10.01 26.00 6.11
CA TYR A 698 -10.43 26.18 7.50
C TYR A 698 -10.79 27.64 7.85
N LYS A 699 -10.10 28.65 7.29
CA LYS A 699 -10.30 30.08 7.60
C LYS A 699 -11.39 30.73 6.75
N GLY A 700 -11.50 30.40 5.45
CA GLY A 700 -12.53 30.89 4.54
C GLY A 700 -13.94 30.43 4.91
N ASN A 701 -14.05 29.31 5.64
CA ASN A 701 -15.31 28.79 6.16
C ASN A 701 -15.77 29.45 7.47
N ARG A 702 -15.04 30.42 8.04
CA ARG A 702 -15.39 31.02 9.35
C ARG A 702 -16.50 32.08 9.31
N LYS A 703 -17.08 32.41 8.16
CA LYS A 703 -18.13 33.47 8.07
C LYS A 703 -19.56 33.00 7.80
N ILE A 704 -19.85 31.71 7.80
CA ILE A 704 -21.23 31.20 7.90
C ILE A 704 -21.26 30.08 8.92
N ASP A 705 -21.59 30.43 10.16
CA ASP A 705 -21.71 29.51 11.30
C ASP A 705 -22.97 28.61 11.20
N GLU A 706 -23.64 28.61 10.05
CA GLU A 706 -24.93 27.94 9.86
C GLU A 706 -24.75 26.49 9.40
N SER A 707 -23.92 26.17 8.40
CA SER A 707 -23.71 24.79 7.91
C SER A 707 -22.32 24.22 8.23
N LYS A 708 -22.24 22.92 8.56
CA LYS A 708 -20.99 22.20 8.92
C LYS A 708 -20.67 21.00 8.01
N ILE A 709 -21.44 20.76 6.94
CA ILE A 709 -21.26 19.60 6.05
C ILE A 709 -20.42 19.99 4.83
N TYR A 710 -19.24 19.41 4.68
CA TYR A 710 -18.26 19.76 3.63
C TYR A 710 -17.35 18.57 3.27
N ALA A 711 -16.87 18.55 2.02
CA ALA A 711 -15.75 17.74 1.52
C ALA A 711 -15.02 18.53 0.42
N ASN A 712 -13.71 18.34 0.25
CA ASN A 712 -12.93 19.07 -0.75
C ASN A 712 -12.72 18.25 -2.03
N ASP A 713 -13.69 18.33 -2.94
CA ASP A 713 -13.72 17.61 -4.21
C ASP A 713 -12.42 17.77 -5.02
N GLN A 714 -11.89 19.00 -5.13
CA GLN A 714 -10.69 19.30 -5.90
C GLN A 714 -9.43 18.65 -5.32
N ALA A 715 -9.27 18.69 -3.99
CA ALA A 715 -8.14 18.06 -3.33
C ALA A 715 -8.22 16.52 -3.39
N ILE A 716 -9.43 15.95 -3.32
CA ILE A 716 -9.64 14.51 -3.48
C ILE A 716 -9.19 14.06 -4.87
N ILE A 717 -9.65 14.73 -5.93
CA ILE A 717 -9.26 14.39 -7.32
C ILE A 717 -7.74 14.52 -7.51
N LYS A 718 -7.18 15.67 -7.12
CA LYS A 718 -5.77 15.98 -7.38
C LYS A 718 -4.78 15.14 -6.57
N TYR A 719 -5.12 14.79 -5.33
CA TYR A 719 -4.17 14.19 -4.40
C TYR A 719 -4.50 12.74 -4.03
N GLU A 720 -5.76 12.31 -4.03
CA GLU A 720 -6.20 11.00 -3.53
C GLU A 720 -6.62 10.01 -4.63
N LEU A 721 -6.99 10.50 -5.83
CA LEU A 721 -7.52 9.68 -6.93
C LEU A 721 -6.52 9.41 -8.06
N LYS A 722 -5.21 9.61 -7.85
CA LYS A 722 -4.18 9.41 -8.88
C LYS A 722 -4.11 7.98 -9.45
N ASP A 723 -4.50 6.99 -8.67
CA ASP A 723 -4.46 5.57 -9.07
C ASP A 723 -5.73 5.13 -9.83
N ILE A 724 -6.70 6.02 -10.05
CA ILE A 724 -7.98 5.66 -10.67
C ILE A 724 -7.90 5.55 -12.19
N ASP A 725 -6.90 6.19 -12.81
CA ASP A 725 -6.68 6.18 -14.26
C ASP A 725 -6.59 4.77 -14.83
N GLY A 726 -5.84 3.86 -14.17
CA GLY A 726 -5.73 2.46 -14.62
C GLY A 726 -7.05 1.69 -14.56
N LEU A 727 -7.91 1.99 -13.58
CA LEU A 727 -9.26 1.41 -13.52
C LEU A 727 -10.15 1.97 -14.62
N TYR A 728 -10.06 3.27 -14.89
CA TYR A 728 -10.83 3.95 -15.93
C TYR A 728 -10.44 3.43 -17.31
N ASP A 729 -9.15 3.29 -17.62
CA ASP A 729 -8.67 2.74 -18.88
C ASP A 729 -9.15 1.30 -19.12
N ARG A 730 -9.15 0.49 -18.06
CA ARG A 730 -9.69 -0.87 -18.10
C ARG A 730 -11.19 -0.87 -18.37
N PHE A 731 -11.94 -0.02 -17.68
CA PHE A 731 -13.37 0.15 -17.91
C PHE A 731 -13.65 0.52 -19.38
N MET A 732 -12.91 1.50 -19.92
CA MET A 732 -13.05 1.94 -21.31
C MET A 732 -12.66 0.85 -22.32
N THR A 733 -11.65 0.03 -22.02
CA THR A 733 -11.28 -1.12 -22.85
C THR A 733 -12.41 -2.14 -22.91
N GLN A 734 -13.02 -2.48 -21.77
CA GLN A 734 -14.17 -3.38 -21.73
C GLN A 734 -15.40 -2.78 -22.44
N TYR A 735 -15.61 -1.47 -22.30
CA TYR A 735 -16.69 -0.75 -22.99
C TYR A 735 -16.55 -0.85 -24.52
N LYS A 736 -15.35 -0.63 -25.07
CA LYS A 736 -15.08 -0.77 -26.52
C LYS A 736 -15.34 -2.17 -27.04
N ILE A 737 -14.97 -3.20 -26.27
CA ILE A 737 -15.24 -4.59 -26.65
C ILE A 737 -16.75 -4.87 -26.67
N LEU A 738 -17.50 -4.33 -25.72
CA LEU A 738 -18.97 -4.43 -25.69
C LEU A 738 -19.64 -3.72 -26.88
N GLU A 739 -19.15 -2.54 -27.29
CA GLU A 739 -19.62 -1.86 -28.51
C GLU A 739 -19.39 -2.72 -29.77
N SER A 740 -18.40 -3.61 -29.77
CA SER A 740 -18.11 -4.52 -30.89
C SER A 740 -19.02 -5.76 -30.97
N GLU A 741 -20.15 -5.76 -30.25
CA GLU A 741 -21.17 -6.83 -30.17
C GLU A 741 -20.66 -8.21 -29.69
N LYS A 742 -19.52 -8.25 -29.00
CA LYS A 742 -19.02 -9.49 -28.37
C LYS A 742 -19.41 -9.52 -26.90
N PRO A 743 -20.29 -10.45 -26.45
CA PRO A 743 -20.60 -10.58 -25.03
C PRO A 743 -19.33 -10.97 -24.26
N ILE A 744 -19.02 -10.25 -23.17
CA ILE A 744 -17.85 -10.52 -22.33
C ILE A 744 -18.29 -11.26 -21.08
N LEU A 745 -17.92 -12.53 -20.97
CA LEU A 745 -18.27 -13.37 -19.84
C LEU A 745 -17.14 -13.37 -18.78
N VAL A 746 -17.38 -12.73 -17.64
CA VAL A 746 -16.43 -12.65 -16.51
C VAL A 746 -17.11 -13.13 -15.22
N LEU A 747 -16.32 -13.42 -14.19
CA LEU A 747 -16.81 -13.79 -12.87
C LEU A 747 -17.27 -12.55 -12.10
N LYS A 748 -18.58 -12.46 -11.78
CA LYS A 748 -19.28 -11.33 -11.12
C LYS A 748 -18.98 -11.20 -9.63
N LYS A 749 -18.96 -12.34 -8.93
CA LYS A 749 -18.85 -12.41 -7.48
C LYS A 749 -18.40 -13.81 -7.08
N VAL A 750 -17.30 -13.87 -6.35
CA VAL A 750 -16.84 -15.08 -5.68
C VAL A 750 -17.65 -15.18 -4.39
N PHE A 751 -18.68 -16.01 -4.37
CA PHE A 751 -19.33 -16.29 -3.10
C PHE A 751 -18.34 -17.10 -2.29
N HIS A 752 -18.08 -16.65 -1.07
CA HIS A 752 -17.49 -17.53 -0.08
C HIS A 752 -18.33 -18.81 -0.03
N PRO A 753 -17.72 -20.00 0.04
CA PRO A 753 -18.45 -21.23 0.34
C PRO A 753 -19.04 -21.11 1.76
N VAL A 754 -20.12 -20.34 1.88
CA VAL A 754 -21.09 -20.46 2.96
C VAL A 754 -21.85 -21.70 2.56
N MET A 755 -21.42 -22.85 3.08
CA MET A 755 -22.27 -24.03 3.06
C MET A 755 -23.60 -23.61 3.68
N ASN A 756 -24.63 -23.44 2.85
CA ASN A 756 -25.98 -23.51 3.34
C ASN A 756 -26.07 -24.85 4.06
N SER A 757 -26.38 -24.81 5.35
CA SER A 757 -26.33 -25.92 6.33
C SER A 757 -27.21 -27.14 6.00
N LYS A 758 -27.72 -27.27 4.77
CA LYS A 758 -28.64 -28.33 4.36
C LYS A 758 -28.13 -29.22 3.23
N ILE A 759 -27.10 -28.86 2.45
CA ILE A 759 -26.59 -29.72 1.36
C ILE A 759 -25.12 -29.40 1.07
N ALA A 760 -24.17 -30.22 1.55
CA ALA A 760 -22.91 -30.59 0.87
C ALA A 760 -22.00 -31.38 1.83
N ASP A 761 -21.47 -32.51 1.36
CA ASP A 761 -20.39 -33.26 2.00
C ASP A 761 -19.12 -32.39 2.02
N ALA A 762 -18.48 -32.22 3.18
CA ALA A 762 -17.28 -31.37 3.32
C ALA A 762 -16.10 -31.84 2.47
N THR A 763 -16.15 -33.05 1.94
CA THR A 763 -15.13 -33.57 1.02
C THR A 763 -15.28 -33.02 -0.41
N ILE A 764 -16.32 -32.26 -0.74
CA ILE A 764 -16.54 -31.73 -2.10
C ILE A 764 -15.95 -30.33 -2.28
N LEU A 765 -15.06 -30.16 -3.27
CA LEU A 765 -14.62 -28.83 -3.71
C LEU A 765 -15.65 -28.21 -4.64
N SER A 766 -16.42 -27.27 -4.10
CA SER A 766 -17.21 -26.33 -4.89
C SER A 766 -16.73 -24.89 -4.62
N ALA A 767 -16.65 -24.11 -5.70
CA ALA A 767 -16.48 -22.67 -5.63
C ALA A 767 -17.79 -22.08 -6.15
N ASP A 768 -18.64 -21.55 -5.27
CA ASP A 768 -19.84 -20.85 -5.71
C ASP A 768 -19.41 -19.52 -6.33
N PHE A 769 -19.45 -19.41 -7.66
CA PHE A 769 -19.27 -18.13 -8.34
C PHE A 769 -20.36 -17.94 -9.38
N MET A 770 -20.66 -16.68 -9.67
CA MET A 770 -21.59 -16.31 -10.73
C MET A 770 -20.81 -15.77 -11.91
N TYR A 771 -21.10 -16.32 -13.10
CA TYR A 771 -20.72 -15.68 -14.35
C TYR A 771 -21.63 -14.48 -14.62
N THR A 772 -21.10 -13.50 -15.32
CA THR A 772 -21.88 -12.40 -15.83
C THR A 772 -21.32 -11.96 -17.17
N ASP A 773 -22.25 -11.76 -18.10
CA ASP A 773 -22.08 -10.98 -19.34
C ASP A 773 -21.92 -9.47 -19.05
N ASN A 774 -22.28 -9.04 -17.84
CA ASN A 774 -22.15 -7.68 -17.33
C ASN A 774 -20.76 -7.41 -16.71
N ALA A 775 -19.68 -7.95 -17.28
CA ALA A 775 -18.30 -7.76 -16.77
C ALA A 775 -17.94 -6.28 -16.55
N ILE A 776 -18.45 -5.43 -17.45
CA ILE A 776 -18.30 -3.99 -17.36
C ILE A 776 -18.95 -3.41 -16.10
N TYR A 777 -20.08 -3.96 -15.64
CA TYR A 777 -20.77 -3.45 -14.46
C TYR A 777 -19.93 -3.65 -13.19
N GLN A 778 -19.16 -4.73 -13.11
CA GLN A 778 -18.26 -4.93 -11.98
C GLN A 778 -17.13 -3.91 -11.97
N VAL A 779 -16.47 -3.68 -13.11
CA VAL A 779 -15.41 -2.66 -13.20
C VAL A 779 -16.01 -1.26 -13.00
N ALA A 780 -17.23 -1.02 -13.48
CA ALA A 780 -17.97 0.22 -13.25
C ALA A 780 -18.27 0.44 -11.77
N TYR A 781 -18.69 -0.60 -11.05
CA TYR A 781 -18.85 -0.57 -9.60
C TYR A 781 -17.53 -0.28 -8.90
N ASP A 782 -16.46 -1.02 -9.21
CA ASP A 782 -15.14 -0.84 -8.57
C ASP A 782 -14.59 0.58 -8.81
N LEU A 783 -14.84 1.13 -9.99
CA LEU A 783 -14.47 2.48 -10.38
C LEU A 783 -15.27 3.53 -9.58
N TYR A 784 -16.59 3.39 -9.52
CA TYR A 784 -17.45 4.27 -8.73
C TYR A 784 -17.11 4.18 -7.23
N ASP A 785 -16.93 2.97 -6.72
CA ASP A 785 -16.64 2.70 -5.32
C ASP A 785 -15.27 3.24 -4.91
N GLY A 786 -14.29 3.21 -5.81
CA GLY A 786 -12.99 3.87 -5.61
C GLY A 786 -13.12 5.37 -5.35
N VAL A 787 -13.96 6.07 -6.11
CA VAL A 787 -14.27 7.49 -5.87
C VAL A 787 -15.06 7.67 -4.56
N ARG A 788 -16.08 6.83 -4.34
CA ARG A 788 -16.93 6.87 -3.13
C ARG A 788 -16.12 6.72 -1.85
N ASP A 789 -15.22 5.75 -1.81
CA ASP A 789 -14.34 5.50 -0.65
C ASP A 789 -13.52 6.75 -0.30
N LYS A 790 -12.85 7.35 -1.31
CA LYS A 790 -12.06 8.57 -1.11
C LYS A 790 -12.91 9.77 -0.72
N PHE A 791 -14.11 9.92 -1.31
CA PHE A 791 -15.06 10.96 -0.93
C PHE A 791 -15.50 10.86 0.54
N LEU A 792 -15.72 9.64 1.03
CA LEU A 792 -16.21 9.40 2.39
C LEU A 792 -15.10 9.42 3.45
N PHE A 793 -13.93 8.83 3.18
CA PHE A 793 -12.95 8.47 4.21
C PHE A 793 -11.56 9.09 4.06
N SER A 794 -11.27 9.80 2.96
CA SER A 794 -9.96 10.46 2.83
C SER A 794 -9.79 11.62 3.83
N LYS A 795 -8.55 12.14 3.94
CA LYS A 795 -8.25 13.36 4.71
C LYS A 795 -9.07 14.57 4.26
N PHE A 796 -9.48 14.60 3.00
CA PHE A 796 -10.30 15.65 2.40
C PHE A 796 -11.78 15.27 2.27
N GLY A 797 -12.16 14.06 2.72
CA GLY A 797 -13.49 13.49 2.59
C GLY A 797 -14.46 13.86 3.72
N LEU A 798 -15.73 13.55 3.50
CA LEU A 798 -16.85 13.91 4.36
C LEU A 798 -16.67 13.45 5.82
N GLY A 799 -16.19 12.22 6.04
CA GLY A 799 -16.02 11.64 7.37
C GLY A 799 -15.03 12.39 8.26
N THR A 800 -13.97 12.95 7.67
CA THR A 800 -12.97 13.75 8.39
C THR A 800 -13.57 15.06 8.89
N TYR A 801 -14.36 15.74 8.05
CA TYR A 801 -15.06 16.97 8.44
C TYR A 801 -16.19 16.72 9.46
N LEU A 802 -16.95 15.63 9.32
CA LEU A 802 -17.95 15.22 10.33
C LEU A 802 -17.30 15.00 11.70
N SER A 803 -16.14 14.35 11.73
CA SER A 803 -15.41 14.06 12.96
C SER A 803 -14.92 15.36 13.61
N THR A 804 -14.22 16.20 12.84
CA THR A 804 -13.56 17.41 13.36
C THR A 804 -14.51 18.57 13.65
N ARG A 805 -15.61 18.74 12.91
CA ARG A 805 -16.51 19.91 13.04
C ARG A 805 -17.79 19.65 13.84
N ILE A 806 -18.19 18.38 13.98
CA ILE A 806 -19.46 18.00 14.62
C ILE A 806 -19.22 17.04 15.79
N ARG A 807 -18.60 15.87 15.55
CA ARG A 807 -18.56 14.79 16.55
C ARG A 807 -17.61 15.05 17.73
N HIS A 808 -16.48 15.72 17.54
CA HIS A 808 -15.50 15.94 18.62
C HIS A 808 -15.74 17.26 19.35
N GLY A 809 -16.35 17.18 20.55
CA GLY A 809 -16.48 18.30 21.51
C GLY A 809 -17.50 19.38 21.14
N VAL A 810 -17.76 19.60 19.85
CA VAL A 810 -18.63 20.69 19.37
C VAL A 810 -20.11 20.42 19.65
N LEU A 811 -20.62 19.25 19.22
CA LEU A 811 -22.02 18.87 19.44
C LEU A 811 -22.37 18.72 20.93
N GLU A 812 -21.47 18.10 21.69
CA GLU A 812 -21.60 17.93 23.14
C GLU A 812 -21.55 19.28 23.84
N GLY A 813 -20.59 20.14 23.51
CA GLY A 813 -20.47 21.48 24.10
C GLY A 813 -21.69 22.36 23.85
N GLU A 814 -22.27 22.31 22.64
CA GLU A 814 -23.46 23.10 22.30
C GLU A 814 -24.69 22.62 23.09
N LEU A 815 -24.98 21.32 23.06
CA LEU A 815 -26.15 20.75 23.75
C LEU A 815 -26.03 20.81 25.27
N ARG A 816 -24.82 20.65 25.82
CA ARG A 816 -24.59 20.56 27.28
C ARG A 816 -24.53 21.93 27.97
N SER A 817 -24.10 22.97 27.26
CA SER A 817 -23.71 24.26 27.87
C SER A 817 -24.84 24.98 28.62
N ASP A 818 -26.10 24.91 28.18
CA ASP A 818 -27.20 25.60 28.90
C ASP A 818 -27.59 24.87 30.18
N PHE A 819 -27.62 23.54 30.15
CA PHE A 819 -27.93 22.75 31.35
C PHE A 819 -26.85 22.93 32.42
N VAL A 820 -25.58 23.09 32.01
CA VAL A 820 -24.46 23.39 32.93
C VAL A 820 -24.52 24.82 33.44
N ALA A 821 -24.76 25.81 32.57
CA ALA A 821 -24.84 27.23 32.95
C ALA A 821 -25.98 27.50 33.95
N CYS A 822 -27.09 26.78 33.80
CA CYS A 822 -28.24 26.84 34.69
C CYS A 822 -28.16 25.90 35.90
N ASN A 823 -27.00 25.28 36.17
CA ASN A 823 -26.77 24.42 37.33
C ASN A 823 -27.69 23.17 37.40
N LEU A 824 -28.25 22.71 36.28
CA LEU A 824 -29.10 21.52 36.21
C LEU A 824 -28.35 20.24 35.82
N MET A 825 -27.14 20.36 35.25
CA MET A 825 -26.33 19.22 34.85
C MET A 825 -25.04 19.14 35.66
N LEU A 826 -24.71 17.94 36.12
CA LEU A 826 -23.53 17.66 36.93
C LEU A 826 -22.33 17.29 36.05
N ASN A 827 -21.14 17.69 36.46
CA ASN A 827 -19.88 17.34 35.78
C ASN A 827 -19.29 16.04 36.35
N LYS A 828 -18.59 15.28 35.50
CA LYS A 828 -17.90 14.06 35.91
C LYS A 828 -16.45 14.36 36.32
N THR A 829 -16.03 13.78 37.44
CA THR A 829 -14.61 13.71 37.85
C THR A 829 -14.30 12.25 38.17
N ASN A 830 -13.28 11.66 37.54
CA ASN A 830 -12.99 10.21 37.63
C ASN A 830 -14.22 9.34 37.33
N GLU A 831 -14.94 9.64 36.25
CA GLU A 831 -16.17 8.95 35.79
C GLU A 831 -17.38 8.99 36.74
N LYS A 832 -17.32 9.77 37.84
CA LYS A 832 -18.47 9.97 38.74
C LYS A 832 -18.97 11.41 38.69
N TYR A 833 -20.29 11.58 38.69
CA TYR A 833 -20.89 12.91 38.82
C TYR A 833 -20.52 13.53 40.16
N VAL A 834 -20.25 14.84 40.16
CA VAL A 834 -19.93 15.61 41.36
C VAL A 834 -21.10 16.52 41.68
N ASN A 835 -21.46 16.61 42.95
CA ASN A 835 -22.58 17.43 43.41
C ASN A 835 -22.34 18.93 43.15
N ASN A 836 -23.40 19.65 42.77
CA ASN A 836 -23.37 21.09 42.59
C ASN A 836 -23.90 21.78 43.87
N GLU A 837 -23.04 22.53 44.56
CA GLU A 837 -23.40 23.21 45.80
C GLU A 837 -24.25 24.47 45.60
N TYR A 838 -24.50 24.90 44.36
CA TYR A 838 -25.27 26.11 44.04
C TYR A 838 -26.65 26.13 44.71
N TRP A 839 -27.45 25.09 44.50
CA TRP A 839 -28.82 25.00 45.04
C TRP A 839 -28.81 24.88 46.57
N ALA A 840 -27.86 24.11 47.12
CA ALA A 840 -27.71 23.94 48.56
C ALA A 840 -27.37 25.24 49.29
N ARG A 841 -26.43 26.03 48.73
CA ARG A 841 -25.98 27.30 49.32
C ARG A 841 -27.01 28.42 49.15
N THR A 842 -27.70 28.48 48.01
CA THR A 842 -28.65 29.56 47.70
C THR A 842 -29.93 29.48 48.52
N TYR A 843 -30.42 28.26 48.78
CA TYR A 843 -31.70 28.03 49.47
C TYR A 843 -31.57 27.37 50.84
N GLY A 844 -30.34 27.14 51.32
CA GLY A 844 -30.09 26.55 52.63
C GLY A 844 -30.62 25.13 52.81
N LEU A 845 -30.44 24.28 51.78
CA LEU A 845 -30.96 22.90 51.81
C LEU A 845 -30.29 22.08 52.92
N ASP A 846 -31.08 21.31 53.66
CA ASP A 846 -30.55 20.34 54.62
C ASP A 846 -29.91 19.15 53.89
N LYS A 847 -29.09 18.38 54.60
CA LYS A 847 -28.31 17.27 54.02
C LYS A 847 -29.20 16.27 53.27
N ARG A 848 -30.39 15.98 53.80
CA ARG A 848 -31.32 15.02 53.20
C ARG A 848 -31.89 15.54 51.88
N SER A 849 -32.35 16.79 51.84
CA SER A 849 -32.91 17.39 50.61
C SER A 849 -31.83 17.61 49.54
N ASN A 850 -30.60 17.93 49.95
CA ASN A 850 -29.47 18.06 49.03
C ASN A 850 -29.05 16.71 48.41
N ASP A 851 -29.02 15.63 49.20
CA ASP A 851 -28.73 14.27 48.70
C ASP A 851 -29.82 13.79 47.71
N GLU A 852 -31.08 14.15 47.96
CA GLU A 852 -32.21 13.83 47.07
C GLU A 852 -32.14 14.60 45.75
N LEU A 853 -31.84 15.91 45.80
CA LEU A 853 -31.61 16.73 44.60
C LEU A 853 -30.40 16.21 43.79
N TYR A 854 -29.30 15.85 44.46
CA TYR A 854 -28.12 15.28 43.80
C TYR A 854 -28.45 14.00 43.02
N LYS A 855 -29.27 13.10 43.59
CA LYS A 855 -29.72 11.89 42.90
C LYS A 855 -30.53 12.21 41.65
N ILE A 856 -31.48 13.14 41.75
CA ILE A 856 -32.33 13.57 40.63
C ILE A 856 -31.49 14.18 39.50
N LEU A 857 -30.57 15.09 39.83
CA LEU A 857 -29.69 15.73 38.84
C LEU A 857 -28.66 14.75 38.24
N SER A 858 -28.19 13.76 39.00
CA SER A 858 -27.29 12.71 38.49
C SER A 858 -28.00 11.83 37.45
N GLU A 859 -29.21 11.36 37.74
CA GLU A 859 -30.02 10.57 36.80
C GLU A 859 -30.36 11.38 35.54
N PHE A 860 -30.69 12.66 35.68
CA PHE A 860 -30.94 13.55 34.55
C PHE A 860 -29.68 13.75 33.69
N SER A 861 -28.54 14.01 34.32
CA SER A 861 -27.25 14.21 33.63
C SER A 861 -26.83 12.96 32.85
N GLU A 862 -27.01 11.77 33.44
CA GLU A 862 -26.76 10.47 32.77
C GLU A 862 -27.62 10.28 31.53
N LYS A 863 -28.94 10.48 31.63
CA LYS A 863 -29.84 10.33 30.49
C LYS A 863 -29.52 11.31 29.35
N VAL A 864 -29.15 12.55 29.67
CA VAL A 864 -28.75 13.54 28.65
C VAL A 864 -27.43 13.14 27.98
N ASP A 865 -26.42 12.73 28.75
CA ASP A 865 -25.12 12.27 28.20
C ASP A 865 -25.27 11.01 27.34
N ASP A 866 -26.10 10.05 27.75
CA ASP A 866 -26.42 8.85 26.98
C ASP A 866 -27.13 9.18 25.67
N PHE A 867 -28.05 10.14 25.69
CA PHE A 867 -28.77 10.57 24.50
C PHE A 867 -27.89 11.32 23.49
N ILE A 868 -27.02 12.21 23.99
CA ILE A 868 -25.99 12.88 23.15
C ILE A 868 -25.04 11.82 22.55
N SER A 869 -24.65 10.82 23.35
CA SER A 869 -23.81 9.72 22.90
C SER A 869 -24.50 8.90 21.81
N TYR A 870 -25.76 8.53 22.00
CA TYR A 870 -26.56 7.82 20.99
C TYR A 870 -26.66 8.62 19.68
N PHE A 871 -27.00 9.91 19.75
CA PHE A 871 -27.10 10.74 18.55
C PHE A 871 -25.75 10.81 17.80
N LYS A 872 -24.64 10.91 18.53
CA LYS A 872 -23.29 10.94 17.96
C LYS A 872 -22.83 9.60 17.38
N PHE A 873 -23.04 8.49 18.09
CA PHE A 873 -22.47 7.18 17.76
C PHE A 873 -23.41 6.28 16.96
N ASP A 874 -24.70 6.56 16.90
CA ASP A 874 -25.69 5.75 16.16
C ASP A 874 -26.36 6.52 15.01
N VAL A 875 -26.61 7.83 15.16
CA VAL A 875 -27.31 8.62 14.13
C VAL A 875 -26.34 9.30 13.17
N LEU A 876 -25.32 10.01 13.68
CA LEU A 876 -24.39 10.78 12.85
C LEU A 876 -23.30 9.94 12.17
N GLN A 877 -23.39 8.61 12.18
CA GLN A 877 -22.43 7.71 11.52
C GLN A 877 -22.69 7.57 10.02
N ILE A 878 -21.61 7.23 9.28
CA ILE A 878 -21.68 6.88 7.86
C ILE A 878 -22.02 5.40 7.76
N LYS A 879 -23.04 5.09 6.97
CA LYS A 879 -23.51 3.73 6.70
C LYS A 879 -23.22 3.41 5.24
N ILE A 880 -22.49 2.34 4.99
CA ILE A 880 -22.22 1.82 3.63
C ILE A 880 -22.85 0.43 3.45
N ILE A 881 -23.13 -0.27 4.55
CA ILE A 881 -23.68 -1.63 4.55
C ILE A 881 -24.95 -1.65 5.41
N GLU A 882 -25.97 -2.41 4.98
CA GLU A 882 -27.28 -2.51 5.64
C GLU A 882 -27.23 -2.72 7.16
N LYS A 883 -26.26 -3.51 7.65
CA LYS A 883 -26.08 -3.87 9.07
C LYS A 883 -25.52 -2.74 9.95
N GLU A 884 -24.94 -1.71 9.36
CA GLU A 884 -24.39 -0.57 10.07
C GLU A 884 -25.49 0.40 10.49
N ARG A 885 -25.25 1.11 11.60
CA ARG A 885 -26.08 2.22 12.06
C ARG A 885 -25.53 3.53 11.48
N GLY A 886 -26.40 4.50 11.25
CA GLY A 886 -26.01 5.80 10.70
C GLY A 886 -27.01 6.32 9.67
N TYR A 887 -27.30 7.60 9.73
CA TYR A 887 -28.26 8.27 8.84
C TYR A 887 -27.59 8.85 7.59
N PHE A 888 -26.26 8.95 7.57
CA PHE A 888 -25.49 9.16 6.33
C PHE A 888 -25.43 7.85 5.54
N ASN A 889 -26.54 7.51 4.89
CA ASN A 889 -26.74 6.25 4.19
C ASN A 889 -26.23 6.30 2.75
N TYR A 890 -25.15 5.55 2.48
CA TYR A 890 -24.57 5.31 1.16
C TYR A 890 -24.66 3.83 0.74
N ASP A 891 -25.50 3.05 1.44
CA ASP A 891 -25.86 1.69 1.06
C ASP A 891 -26.75 1.70 -0.19
N VAL A 892 -26.11 1.86 -1.33
CA VAL A 892 -26.72 1.77 -2.66
C VAL A 892 -26.37 0.42 -3.24
N ASN A 893 -27.36 -0.24 -3.85
CA ASN A 893 -27.14 -1.52 -4.48
C ASN A 893 -26.07 -1.41 -5.61
N ALA A 894 -25.26 -2.44 -5.75
CA ALA A 894 -24.13 -2.43 -6.69
C ALA A 894 -24.57 -2.22 -8.15
N GLU A 895 -25.75 -2.71 -8.53
CA GLU A 895 -26.28 -2.62 -9.90
C GLU A 895 -26.61 -1.17 -10.29
N THR A 896 -27.25 -0.42 -9.40
CA THR A 896 -27.54 1.01 -9.58
C THR A 896 -26.25 1.81 -9.71
N LEU A 897 -25.26 1.56 -8.85
CA LEU A 897 -23.97 2.24 -8.93
C LEU A 897 -23.25 1.94 -10.24
N SER A 898 -23.31 0.69 -10.69
CA SER A 898 -22.72 0.27 -11.96
C SER A 898 -23.35 0.96 -13.17
N LEU A 899 -24.69 1.05 -13.20
CA LEU A 899 -25.42 1.76 -14.26
C LEU A 899 -25.11 3.25 -14.27
N GLN A 900 -25.03 3.87 -13.08
CA GLN A 900 -24.63 5.27 -12.95
C GLN A 900 -23.21 5.50 -13.44
N ALA A 901 -22.28 4.62 -13.10
CA ALA A 901 -20.91 4.69 -13.58
C ALA A 901 -20.82 4.57 -15.11
N LEU A 902 -21.59 3.67 -15.72
CA LEU A 902 -21.71 3.56 -17.18
C LEU A 902 -22.22 4.87 -17.81
N GLU A 903 -23.31 5.41 -17.30
CA GLU A 903 -23.91 6.66 -17.79
C GLU A 903 -22.95 7.85 -17.63
N ILE A 904 -22.25 7.94 -16.50
CA ILE A 904 -21.25 8.98 -16.24
C ILE A 904 -20.07 8.85 -17.20
N ALA A 905 -19.54 7.64 -17.39
CA ALA A 905 -18.35 7.41 -18.20
C ALA A 905 -18.57 7.69 -19.69
N ILE A 906 -19.78 7.45 -20.22
CA ILE A 906 -20.14 7.82 -21.60
C ILE A 906 -20.06 9.33 -21.82
N ASN A 907 -20.35 10.11 -20.78
CA ASN A 907 -20.39 11.57 -20.85
C ASN A 907 -19.07 12.23 -20.43
N ALA A 908 -18.17 11.49 -19.78
CA ALA A 908 -16.88 11.98 -19.33
C ALA A 908 -15.81 11.84 -20.43
N LYS A 909 -14.95 12.85 -20.58
CA LYS A 909 -13.83 12.82 -21.54
C LYS A 909 -12.61 12.08 -21.00
N ASP A 910 -12.42 12.15 -19.69
CA ASP A 910 -11.28 11.59 -18.99
C ASP A 910 -11.65 11.15 -17.56
N SER A 911 -10.66 10.56 -16.90
CA SER A 911 -10.73 10.05 -15.52
C SER A 911 -11.06 11.14 -14.48
N ASP A 912 -10.55 12.36 -14.68
CA ASP A 912 -10.80 13.51 -13.81
C ASP A 912 -12.26 13.97 -13.91
N GLU A 913 -12.78 14.16 -15.13
CA GLU A 913 -14.17 14.54 -15.38
C GLU A 913 -15.14 13.44 -14.89
N PHE A 914 -14.80 12.16 -15.09
CA PHE A 914 -15.54 11.04 -14.52
C PHE A 914 -15.64 11.16 -12.99
N SER A 915 -14.52 11.40 -12.32
CA SER A 915 -14.45 11.52 -10.86
C SER A 915 -15.28 12.69 -10.34
N GLN A 916 -15.26 13.83 -11.03
CA GLN A 916 -16.10 15.00 -10.69
C GLN A 916 -17.60 14.68 -10.76
N LEU A 917 -18.02 13.97 -11.81
CA LEU A 917 -19.42 13.59 -11.99
C LEU A 917 -19.89 12.57 -10.94
N VAL A 918 -19.03 11.62 -10.55
CA VAL A 918 -19.33 10.70 -9.45
C VAL A 918 -19.46 11.44 -8.11
N ILE A 919 -18.54 12.35 -7.79
CA ILE A 919 -18.60 13.17 -6.57
C ILE A 919 -19.91 14.00 -6.55
N LYS A 920 -20.30 14.58 -7.68
CA LYS A 920 -21.58 15.29 -7.80
C LYS A 920 -22.78 14.39 -7.49
N ASN A 921 -22.76 13.12 -7.91
CA ASN A 921 -23.80 12.15 -7.57
C ASN A 921 -23.80 11.82 -6.06
N LEU A 922 -22.64 11.64 -5.44
CA LEU A 922 -22.50 11.41 -4.00
C LEU A 922 -23.02 12.59 -3.16
N TRP A 923 -22.85 13.83 -3.62
CA TRP A 923 -23.46 15.00 -2.99
C TRP A 923 -25.00 14.97 -3.03
N GLN A 924 -25.60 14.45 -4.11
CA GLN A 924 -27.06 14.27 -4.17
C GLN A 924 -27.55 13.24 -3.15
N ILE A 925 -26.80 12.16 -2.96
CA ILE A 925 -27.08 11.17 -1.90
C ILE A 925 -26.95 11.82 -0.53
N THR A 926 -25.91 12.64 -0.34
CA THR A 926 -25.66 13.39 0.91
C THR A 926 -26.86 14.28 1.26
N GLU A 927 -27.40 15.06 0.32
CA GLU A 927 -28.52 15.97 0.62
C GLU A 927 -29.77 15.22 1.10
N ARG A 928 -30.07 14.06 0.51
CA ARG A 928 -31.20 13.22 0.95
C ARG A 928 -31.01 12.75 2.39
N ASN A 929 -29.80 12.33 2.73
CA ASN A 929 -29.45 11.91 4.09
C ASN A 929 -29.57 13.07 5.09
N LEU A 930 -29.12 14.27 4.69
CA LEU A 930 -29.22 15.46 5.51
C LEU A 930 -30.68 15.86 5.78
N GLN A 931 -31.59 15.72 4.81
CA GLN A 931 -33.03 15.93 5.03
C GLN A 931 -33.59 15.00 6.12
N THR A 932 -33.15 13.74 6.13
CA THR A 932 -33.53 12.78 7.18
C THR A 932 -32.98 13.20 8.55
N ILE A 933 -31.71 13.63 8.61
CA ILE A 933 -31.08 14.08 9.85
C ILE A 933 -31.76 15.34 10.40
N ARG A 934 -32.02 16.35 9.57
CA ARG A 934 -32.74 17.57 9.97
C ARG A 934 -34.13 17.25 10.52
N SER A 935 -34.87 16.35 9.85
CA SER A 935 -36.17 15.89 10.32
C SER A 935 -36.10 15.17 11.66
N TYR A 936 -35.06 14.36 11.88
CA TYR A 936 -34.82 13.67 13.14
C TYR A 936 -34.49 14.64 14.29
N ILE A 937 -33.67 15.66 14.03
CA ILE A 937 -33.35 16.71 15.01
C ILE A 937 -34.63 17.47 15.40
N LYS A 938 -35.40 17.90 14.41
CA LYS A 938 -36.61 18.70 14.61
C LYS A 938 -37.71 17.97 15.37
N ASN A 939 -37.91 16.68 15.08
CA ASN A 939 -39.01 15.92 15.64
C ASN A 939 -38.55 15.06 16.83
N ASN A 940 -37.67 14.08 16.58
CA ASN A 940 -37.30 13.08 17.57
C ASN A 940 -36.38 13.65 18.66
N LEU A 941 -35.31 14.34 18.27
CA LEU A 941 -34.32 14.87 19.23
C LEU A 941 -34.97 15.91 20.15
N SER A 942 -35.77 16.81 19.57
CA SER A 942 -36.54 17.81 20.32
C SER A 942 -37.55 17.20 21.29
N GLU A 943 -38.31 16.19 20.86
CA GLU A 943 -39.33 15.55 21.70
C GLU A 943 -38.70 14.83 22.91
N GLU A 944 -37.57 14.15 22.73
CA GLU A 944 -36.87 13.46 23.83
C GLU A 944 -36.28 14.44 24.85
N PHE A 945 -35.68 15.55 24.42
CA PHE A 945 -35.24 16.60 25.36
C PHE A 945 -36.42 17.19 26.14
N HIS A 946 -37.58 17.38 25.50
CA HIS A 946 -38.79 17.82 26.19
C HIS A 946 -39.29 16.79 27.20
N LYS A 947 -39.25 15.48 26.88
CA LYS A 947 -39.59 14.41 27.83
C LYS A 947 -38.66 14.42 29.04
N LEU A 948 -37.33 14.51 28.83
CA LEU A 948 -36.36 14.58 29.93
C LEU A 948 -36.59 15.79 30.84
N LEU A 949 -36.89 16.96 30.27
CA LEU A 949 -37.23 18.16 31.03
C LEU A 949 -38.56 18.03 31.79
N ASN A 950 -39.58 17.38 31.22
CA ASN A 950 -40.85 17.11 31.90
C ASN A 950 -40.68 16.09 33.04
N GLU A 951 -39.87 15.05 32.85
CA GLU A 951 -39.54 14.09 33.90
C GLU A 951 -38.79 14.76 35.06
N LEU A 952 -37.87 15.68 34.74
CA LEU A 952 -37.14 16.46 35.74
C LEU A 952 -38.09 17.35 36.56
N ASP A 953 -39.00 18.07 35.89
CA ASP A 953 -40.02 18.91 36.52
C ASP A 953 -40.93 18.10 37.49
N LEU A 954 -41.35 16.90 37.08
CA LEU A 954 -42.16 16.01 37.91
C LEU A 954 -41.39 15.46 39.12
N LYS A 955 -40.12 15.09 38.96
CA LYS A 955 -39.30 14.52 40.04
C LYS A 955 -38.92 15.54 41.11
N VAL A 956 -38.82 16.82 40.76
CA VAL A 956 -38.48 17.89 41.71
C VAL A 956 -39.72 18.38 42.50
N ASN A 957 -40.92 17.98 42.10
CA ASN A 957 -42.17 18.30 42.79
C ASN A 957 -42.42 17.41 44.03
N ILE A 958 -41.51 17.46 44.99
CA ILE A 958 -41.56 16.74 46.27
C ILE A 958 -41.56 17.70 47.47
N PRO A 959 -42.16 17.32 48.62
CA PRO A 959 -42.25 18.20 49.79
C PRO A 959 -40.91 18.74 50.29
N ALA A 960 -39.84 17.94 50.17
CA ALA A 960 -38.48 18.27 50.59
C ALA A 960 -37.82 19.40 49.78
N LEU A 961 -38.32 19.70 48.57
CA LEU A 961 -37.74 20.69 47.65
C LEU A 961 -38.67 21.89 47.40
N THR A 962 -39.65 22.11 48.28
CA THR A 962 -40.64 23.19 48.14
C THR A 962 -40.03 24.60 48.07
N HIS A 963 -38.89 24.82 48.75
CA HIS A 963 -38.20 26.12 48.77
C HIS A 963 -37.47 26.49 47.46
N ILE A 964 -37.17 25.53 46.60
CA ILE A 964 -36.45 25.77 45.33
C ILE A 964 -37.38 25.77 44.10
N ARG A 965 -38.64 25.40 44.29
CA ARG A 965 -39.56 25.02 43.22
C ARG A 965 -39.82 26.12 42.20
N ASP A 966 -40.11 27.34 42.63
CA ASP A 966 -40.51 28.41 41.72
C ASP A 966 -39.35 28.83 40.80
N ASP A 967 -38.14 28.95 41.35
CA ASP A 967 -36.93 29.27 40.57
C ASP A 967 -36.43 28.08 39.74
N PHE A 968 -36.61 26.84 40.22
CA PHE A 968 -36.29 25.63 39.44
C PHE A 968 -37.22 25.49 38.23
N ASN A 969 -38.52 25.73 38.41
CA ASN A 969 -39.52 25.68 37.34
C ASN A 969 -39.29 26.79 36.31
N LYS A 970 -38.95 27.99 36.77
CA LYS A 970 -38.52 29.09 35.89
C LYS A 970 -37.28 28.69 35.08
N THR A 971 -36.27 28.11 35.75
CA THR A 971 -35.04 27.62 35.10
C THR A 971 -35.32 26.54 34.06
N ILE A 972 -36.23 25.59 34.33
CA ILE A 972 -36.67 24.58 33.36
C ILE A 972 -37.36 25.22 32.14
N SER A 973 -38.21 26.22 32.35
CA SER A 973 -38.91 26.93 31.28
C SER A 973 -37.94 27.71 30.37
N ASP A 974 -36.95 28.37 30.97
CA ASP A 974 -35.90 29.10 30.25
C ASP A 974 -35.03 28.13 29.43
N ILE A 975 -34.61 27.01 30.03
CA ILE A 975 -33.86 25.96 29.34
C ILE A 975 -34.66 25.33 28.21
N ARG A 976 -35.98 25.15 28.38
CA ARG A 976 -36.83 24.59 27.32
C ARG A 976 -36.83 25.48 26.08
N THR A 977 -36.87 26.79 26.28
CA THR A 977 -36.82 27.78 25.19
C THR A 977 -35.44 27.79 24.54
N ASN A 978 -34.36 27.80 25.34
CA ASN A 978 -32.99 27.82 24.83
C ASN A 978 -32.60 26.52 24.12
N THR A 979 -33.05 25.37 24.63
CA THR A 979 -32.84 24.05 24.01
C THR A 979 -33.45 24.02 22.62
N ASN A 980 -34.66 24.57 22.44
CA ASN A 980 -35.28 24.64 21.12
C ASN A 980 -34.49 25.53 20.15
N GLN A 981 -34.00 26.69 20.61
CA GLN A 981 -33.15 27.56 19.79
C GLN A 981 -31.84 26.86 19.40
N LYS A 982 -31.22 26.12 20.31
CA LYS A 982 -30.00 25.34 20.04
C LYS A 982 -30.25 24.18 19.10
N LEU A 983 -31.37 23.48 19.24
CA LEU A 983 -31.75 22.41 18.32
C LEU A 983 -32.01 22.96 16.92
N THR A 984 -32.63 24.13 16.77
CA THR A 984 -32.75 24.82 15.48
C THR A 984 -31.38 25.22 14.91
N ARG A 985 -30.46 25.69 15.76
CA ARG A 985 -29.07 25.98 15.33
C ARG A 985 -28.35 24.73 14.86
N ILE A 986 -28.49 23.62 15.59
CA ILE A 986 -27.88 22.32 15.25
C ILE A 986 -28.51 21.74 13.98
N GLU A 987 -29.82 21.88 13.79
CA GLU A 987 -30.49 21.55 12.52
C GLU A 987 -29.84 22.29 11.35
N GLY A 988 -29.55 23.58 11.53
CA GLY A 988 -28.85 24.41 10.55
C GLY A 988 -27.49 23.84 10.11
N TRP A 989 -26.76 23.17 11.02
CA TRP A 989 -25.46 22.57 10.71
C TRP A 989 -25.53 21.53 9.59
N PHE A 990 -26.69 20.90 9.40
CA PHE A 990 -26.89 19.79 8.48
C PHE A 990 -27.46 20.23 7.13
N HIS A 991 -27.06 21.38 6.59
CA HIS A 991 -27.22 21.69 5.17
C HIS A 991 -25.92 21.39 4.44
N ILE A 992 -25.93 20.95 3.17
CA ILE A 992 -24.68 20.93 2.38
C ILE A 992 -24.20 22.37 2.36
N GLN A 993 -22.96 22.57 2.79
CA GLN A 993 -22.28 23.81 2.48
C GLN A 993 -22.11 23.80 0.96
N GLU A 994 -23.03 24.46 0.23
CA GLU A 994 -22.90 24.57 -1.22
C GLU A 994 -21.48 25.02 -1.47
N SER A 995 -20.73 24.30 -2.30
CA SER A 995 -19.45 24.77 -2.83
C SER A 995 -19.64 25.96 -3.78
N LYS A 996 -20.68 26.76 -3.58
CA LYS A 996 -20.51 28.18 -3.67
C LYS A 996 -19.58 28.52 -2.51
N PHE A 997 -18.29 28.71 -2.82
CA PHE A 997 -17.60 29.73 -2.03
C PHE A 997 -18.55 30.94 -1.97
N ASP A 998 -18.60 31.66 -0.87
CA ASP A 998 -19.36 32.91 -0.95
C ASP A 998 -18.66 33.77 -1.99
N ASN A 999 -19.45 34.48 -2.80
CA ASN A 999 -18.91 35.49 -3.66
C ASN A 999 -18.11 36.42 -2.76
N PHE A 1000 -16.80 36.48 -2.94
CA PHE A 1000 -15.92 37.16 -2.02
C PHE A 1000 -15.85 38.61 -2.45
N LYS A 1001 -15.88 39.50 -1.46
CA LYS A 1001 -15.55 40.88 -1.74
C LYS A 1001 -14.05 40.96 -2.05
N LEU A 1002 -13.72 41.69 -3.10
CA LEU A 1002 -12.35 41.81 -3.56
C LEU A 1002 -11.43 42.40 -2.46
N ASP A 1003 -11.94 43.31 -1.64
CA ASP A 1003 -11.23 43.88 -0.49
C ASP A 1003 -10.93 42.84 0.62
N GLU A 1004 -11.90 41.98 0.96
CA GLU A 1004 -11.70 40.90 1.94
C GLU A 1004 -10.68 39.88 1.43
N LEU A 1005 -10.76 39.47 0.17
CA LEU A 1005 -9.77 38.55 -0.40
C LEU A 1005 -8.37 39.17 -0.46
N LEU A 1006 -8.26 40.45 -0.87
CA LEU A 1006 -7.00 41.17 -0.85
C LEU A 1006 -6.39 41.22 0.55
N SER A 1007 -7.20 41.44 1.58
CA SER A 1007 -6.71 41.44 2.97
C SER A 1007 -6.24 40.06 3.43
N ILE A 1008 -6.96 38.98 3.09
CA ILE A 1008 -6.58 37.61 3.44
C ILE A 1008 -5.28 37.20 2.75
N VAL A 1009 -5.14 37.49 1.45
CA VAL A 1009 -3.94 37.15 0.68
C VAL A 1009 -2.76 38.03 1.12
N TRP A 1010 -3.00 39.31 1.44
CA TRP A 1010 -1.98 40.19 2.02
C TRP A 1010 -1.51 39.66 3.37
N ASP A 1011 -2.42 39.45 4.33
CA ASP A 1011 -2.08 39.02 5.69
C ASP A 1011 -1.35 37.67 5.70
N SER A 1012 -1.72 36.76 4.81
CA SER A 1012 -1.04 35.47 4.66
C SER A 1012 0.34 35.61 4.01
N THR A 1013 0.49 36.52 3.03
CA THR A 1013 1.75 36.75 2.32
C THR A 1013 2.73 37.62 3.12
N GLU A 1014 2.26 38.62 3.87
CA GLU A 1014 3.11 39.44 4.74
C GLU A 1014 3.70 38.60 5.87
N LYS A 1015 2.90 37.69 6.45
CA LYS A 1015 3.38 36.71 7.44
C LYS A 1015 4.44 35.76 6.89
N PHE A 1016 4.56 35.64 5.57
CA PHE A 1016 5.61 34.89 4.87
C PHE A 1016 6.96 35.63 4.84
N TYR A 1017 6.94 36.96 4.99
CA TYR A 1017 8.13 37.83 5.00
C TYR A 1017 8.21 38.66 6.30
N PRO A 1018 8.32 38.03 7.49
CA PRO A 1018 8.27 38.75 8.76
C PRO A 1018 9.42 39.75 8.97
N LYS A 1019 10.56 39.57 8.28
CA LYS A 1019 11.68 40.53 8.26
C LYS A 1019 11.42 41.76 7.35
N ASN A 1020 10.41 41.70 6.49
CA ASN A 1020 10.00 42.73 5.54
C ASN A 1020 8.54 43.14 5.81
N SER A 1021 8.16 43.44 7.05
CA SER A 1021 6.84 44.07 7.28
C SER A 1021 6.83 45.43 6.60
N HIS A 1022 5.83 45.65 5.75
CA HIS A 1022 5.67 46.86 4.96
C HIS A 1022 4.37 47.55 5.37
N PRO A 1023 4.40 48.85 5.70
CA PRO A 1023 3.16 49.59 5.86
C PRO A 1023 2.40 49.60 4.53
N LEU A 1024 1.17 49.07 4.54
CA LEU A 1024 0.29 48.99 3.37
C LEU A 1024 -0.49 50.30 3.22
N GLU A 1025 -0.30 50.99 2.11
CA GLU A 1025 -1.19 52.08 1.66
C GLU A 1025 -2.14 51.51 0.60
N SER A 1026 -3.44 51.43 0.90
CA SER A 1026 -4.44 50.91 -0.03
C SER A 1026 -5.46 51.99 -0.45
N LYS A 1027 -5.60 52.23 -1.76
CA LYS A 1027 -6.73 53.00 -2.32
C LYS A 1027 -7.62 52.08 -3.14
N LEU A 1028 -8.59 51.52 -2.44
CA LEU A 1028 -9.49 50.51 -2.98
C LEU A 1028 -10.73 51.12 -3.65
N GLN A 1029 -10.57 51.93 -4.70
CA GLN A 1029 -11.70 52.49 -5.45
C GLN A 1029 -12.41 51.38 -6.25
N GLY A 1030 -13.67 51.10 -5.93
CA GLY A 1030 -14.46 50.04 -6.57
C GLY A 1030 -14.23 48.63 -6.01
N ALA A 1031 -13.36 48.40 -5.02
CA ALA A 1031 -13.08 47.06 -4.50
C ALA A 1031 -14.22 46.42 -3.65
N LYS A 1032 -15.34 47.12 -3.49
CA LYS A 1032 -16.57 46.57 -2.86
C LYS A 1032 -17.34 45.62 -3.79
N ILE A 1033 -16.81 45.32 -4.97
CA ILE A 1033 -17.38 44.34 -5.88
C ILE A 1033 -17.30 42.94 -5.28
N THR A 1034 -18.35 42.18 -5.53
CA THR A 1034 -18.47 40.80 -5.10
C THR A 1034 -18.15 39.91 -6.29
N ILE A 1035 -17.04 39.17 -6.21
CA ILE A 1035 -16.57 38.29 -7.29
C ILE A 1035 -17.16 36.91 -7.08
N LYS A 1036 -17.58 36.28 -8.18
CA LYS A 1036 -18.08 34.91 -8.16
C LYS A 1036 -17.04 33.97 -7.58
N ALA A 1037 -17.49 33.18 -6.62
CA ALA A 1037 -16.76 32.17 -5.91
C ALA A 1037 -15.89 31.20 -6.73
N ALA A 1038 -16.38 30.77 -7.89
CA ALA A 1038 -15.65 29.90 -8.81
C ALA A 1038 -14.29 30.47 -9.22
N TYR A 1039 -14.10 31.79 -9.10
CA TYR A 1039 -12.86 32.48 -9.48
C TYR A 1039 -11.99 32.87 -8.28
N GLY A 1040 -12.36 32.55 -7.04
CA GLY A 1040 -11.65 32.99 -5.84
C GLY A 1040 -10.23 32.45 -5.71
N ILE A 1041 -10.06 31.18 -6.02
CA ILE A 1041 -8.73 30.57 -6.02
C ILE A 1041 -7.85 31.18 -7.12
N HIS A 1042 -8.43 31.50 -8.29
CA HIS A 1042 -7.73 32.15 -9.39
C HIS A 1042 -7.29 33.58 -9.04
N PHE A 1043 -8.18 34.38 -8.44
CA PHE A 1043 -7.83 35.72 -7.95
C PHE A 1043 -6.78 35.67 -6.84
N SER A 1044 -6.91 34.73 -5.90
CA SER A 1044 -5.94 34.50 -4.82
C SER A 1044 -4.57 34.10 -5.35
N ASP A 1045 -4.51 33.15 -6.29
CA ASP A 1045 -3.29 32.69 -6.93
C ASP A 1045 -2.60 33.81 -7.72
N ILE A 1046 -3.37 34.59 -8.49
CA ILE A 1046 -2.85 35.77 -9.20
C ILE A 1046 -2.22 36.73 -8.20
N MET A 1047 -2.96 37.14 -7.17
CA MET A 1047 -2.47 38.10 -6.16
C MET A 1047 -1.25 37.56 -5.42
N ARG A 1048 -1.26 36.30 -5.00
CA ARG A 1048 -0.14 35.65 -4.31
C ARG A 1048 1.10 35.64 -5.19
N ILE A 1049 0.98 35.24 -6.46
CA ILE A 1049 2.10 35.24 -7.41
C ILE A 1049 2.72 36.63 -7.53
N PHE A 1050 1.92 37.69 -7.69
CA PHE A 1050 2.45 39.05 -7.82
C PHE A 1050 3.05 39.57 -6.52
N LEU A 1051 2.34 39.42 -5.39
CA LEU A 1051 2.84 39.82 -4.09
C LEU A 1051 4.15 39.10 -3.77
N THR A 1052 4.22 37.77 -3.88
CA THR A 1052 5.46 37.01 -3.63
C THR A 1052 6.62 37.46 -4.52
N ASN A 1053 6.39 37.77 -5.82
CA ASN A 1053 7.45 38.27 -6.70
C ASN A 1053 7.91 39.69 -6.33
N MET A 1054 6.99 40.54 -5.86
CA MET A 1054 7.30 41.92 -5.47
C MET A 1054 7.97 41.98 -4.09
N PHE A 1055 7.51 41.20 -3.10
CA PHE A 1055 8.11 41.07 -1.77
C PHE A 1055 9.55 40.51 -1.81
N LYS A 1056 9.88 39.65 -2.77
CA LYS A 1056 11.26 39.15 -2.96
C LYS A 1056 12.26 40.26 -3.30
N ASN A 1057 11.81 41.29 -4.00
CA ASN A 1057 12.67 42.35 -4.53
C ASN A 1057 12.46 43.69 -3.79
N SER A 1058 11.67 43.70 -2.72
CA SER A 1058 11.27 44.91 -1.99
C SER A 1058 12.35 45.40 -1.02
N ILE A 1059 12.38 46.71 -0.76
CA ILE A 1059 13.19 47.30 0.32
C ILE A 1059 12.45 47.09 1.65
N PRO A 1060 13.00 46.38 2.65
CA PRO A 1060 12.32 46.14 3.92
C PRO A 1060 11.80 47.44 4.56
N ARG A 1061 10.57 47.42 5.10
CA ARG A 1061 9.88 48.57 5.71
C ARG A 1061 9.51 49.72 4.76
N SER A 1062 9.70 49.60 3.45
CA SER A 1062 9.16 50.58 2.49
C SER A 1062 7.64 50.49 2.42
N THR A 1063 6.95 51.58 2.12
CA THR A 1063 5.50 51.55 1.88
C THR A 1063 5.17 50.70 0.64
N PHE A 1064 4.23 49.76 0.79
CA PHE A 1064 3.68 48.99 -0.32
C PHE A 1064 2.31 49.58 -0.68
N LYS A 1065 2.08 49.86 -1.96
CA LYS A 1065 0.83 50.48 -2.44
C LYS A 1065 0.00 49.48 -3.22
N ILE A 1066 -1.29 49.41 -2.90
CA ILE A 1066 -2.28 48.64 -3.65
C ILE A 1066 -3.44 49.56 -4.03
N ASP A 1067 -3.55 49.83 -5.33
CA ASP A 1067 -4.61 50.66 -5.89
C ASP A 1067 -5.55 49.81 -6.75
N THR A 1068 -6.85 49.98 -6.56
CA THR A 1068 -7.87 49.39 -7.43
C THR A 1068 -8.66 50.48 -8.12
N LYS A 1069 -8.97 50.29 -9.41
CA LYS A 1069 -9.86 51.17 -10.17
C LYS A 1069 -10.77 50.34 -11.06
N ILE A 1070 -12.05 50.70 -11.12
CA ILE A 1070 -13.02 50.06 -12.03
C ILE A 1070 -13.57 51.11 -12.98
N GLU A 1071 -13.41 50.87 -14.28
CA GLU A 1071 -13.98 51.69 -15.35
C GLU A 1071 -14.55 50.76 -16.43
N ASN A 1072 -15.80 50.98 -16.86
CA ASN A 1072 -16.46 50.18 -17.91
C ASN A 1072 -16.34 48.65 -17.72
N GLN A 1073 -16.62 48.16 -16.51
CA GLN A 1073 -16.49 46.74 -16.12
C GLN A 1073 -15.07 46.15 -16.19
N ILE A 1074 -14.03 46.97 -16.32
CA ILE A 1074 -12.64 46.52 -16.25
C ILE A 1074 -12.06 46.87 -14.88
N LEU A 1075 -11.69 45.85 -14.10
CA LEU A 1075 -10.91 45.99 -12.88
C LEU A 1075 -9.45 46.18 -13.23
N THR A 1076 -8.86 47.29 -12.80
CA THR A 1076 -7.42 47.51 -12.82
C THR A 1076 -6.87 47.42 -11.39
N LEU A 1077 -6.05 46.40 -11.13
CA LEU A 1077 -5.27 46.21 -9.91
C LEU A 1077 -3.85 46.71 -10.16
N THR A 1078 -3.37 47.64 -9.35
CA THR A 1078 -2.00 48.16 -9.42
C THR A 1078 -1.30 47.92 -8.09
N PHE A 1079 -0.21 47.16 -8.13
CA PHE A 1079 0.70 46.96 -7.01
C PHE A 1079 1.94 47.80 -7.26
N GLU A 1080 2.43 48.54 -6.27
CA GLU A 1080 3.65 49.34 -6.35
C GLU A 1080 4.48 49.16 -5.08
N ASN A 1081 5.78 48.87 -5.24
CA ASN A 1081 6.74 48.86 -4.14
C ASN A 1081 8.12 49.37 -4.56
N GLN A 1082 8.89 49.83 -3.57
CA GLN A 1082 10.27 50.26 -3.79
C GLN A 1082 11.20 49.04 -3.88
N ILE A 1083 12.14 49.08 -4.82
CA ILE A 1083 13.10 48.01 -5.08
C ILE A 1083 14.54 48.52 -4.93
N ASN A 1084 15.44 47.64 -4.49
CA ASN A 1084 16.88 47.93 -4.40
C ASN A 1084 17.69 47.36 -5.58
N VAL A 1085 17.02 46.76 -6.54
CA VAL A 1085 17.63 46.07 -7.69
C VAL A 1085 17.60 46.99 -8.91
N ASP A 1086 18.64 46.94 -9.74
CA ASP A 1086 18.69 47.69 -10.99
C ASP A 1086 17.47 47.42 -11.89
N THR A 1087 16.85 48.50 -12.37
CA THR A 1087 15.58 48.45 -13.10
C THR A 1087 15.70 47.77 -14.46
N GLU A 1088 16.82 47.94 -15.17
CA GLU A 1088 17.01 47.29 -16.48
C GLU A 1088 17.21 45.78 -16.35
N THR A 1089 17.97 45.37 -15.33
CA THR A 1089 18.25 43.95 -15.06
C THR A 1089 16.98 43.19 -14.66
N LEU A 1090 16.16 43.79 -13.79
CA LEU A 1090 14.90 43.19 -13.34
C LEU A 1090 13.85 43.12 -14.46
N ASN A 1091 13.76 44.14 -15.32
CA ASN A 1091 12.88 44.11 -16.50
C ASN A 1091 13.28 43.01 -17.49
N LYS A 1092 14.58 42.84 -17.76
CA LYS A 1092 15.07 41.74 -18.61
C LYS A 1092 14.70 40.37 -18.03
N GLU A 1093 14.72 40.20 -16.71
CA GLU A 1093 14.28 38.95 -16.06
C GLU A 1093 12.76 38.74 -16.21
N PHE A 1094 11.95 39.78 -16.06
CA PHE A 1094 10.50 39.69 -16.28
C PHE A 1094 10.15 39.37 -17.73
N ASP A 1095 10.81 40.00 -18.71
CA ASP A 1095 10.60 39.76 -20.15
C ASP A 1095 10.98 38.32 -20.54
N LEU A 1096 12.15 37.84 -20.08
CA LEU A 1096 12.61 36.46 -20.28
C LEU A 1096 11.65 35.43 -19.67
N ILE A 1097 10.99 35.74 -18.55
CA ILE A 1097 9.99 34.88 -17.94
C ILE A 1097 8.68 34.94 -18.74
N MET A 1098 8.27 36.09 -19.27
CA MET A 1098 6.99 36.28 -19.96
C MET A 1098 6.93 35.72 -21.40
N GLU A 1099 8.08 35.57 -22.08
CA GLU A 1099 8.17 35.09 -23.47
C GLU A 1099 8.36 33.58 -23.64
N SER A 1100 8.83 32.85 -22.62
CA SER A 1100 9.18 31.43 -22.76
C SER A 1100 7.97 30.47 -22.57
N THR A 1101 7.24 30.17 -23.65
CA THR A 1101 6.13 29.16 -23.63
C THR A 1101 6.60 27.75 -23.28
N ALA A 1102 7.86 27.40 -23.55
CA ALA A 1102 8.47 26.10 -23.25
C ALA A 1102 8.72 25.82 -21.75
N ARG A 1103 8.53 26.81 -20.85
CA ARG A 1103 8.77 26.65 -19.40
C ARG A 1103 7.54 26.28 -18.57
N LEU A 1104 6.38 26.05 -19.20
CA LEU A 1104 5.17 25.56 -18.52
C LEU A 1104 5.33 24.14 -17.94
N SER A 1105 6.29 23.37 -18.45
CA SER A 1105 6.59 21.98 -18.05
C SER A 1105 7.79 21.82 -17.11
N LEU A 1106 8.46 22.90 -16.69
CA LEU A 1106 9.62 22.89 -15.79
C LEU A 1106 9.29 23.60 -14.46
N GLU A 1107 9.58 22.96 -13.33
CA GLU A 1107 9.42 23.54 -11.99
C GLU A 1107 10.54 24.57 -11.69
N GLY A 1108 10.13 25.77 -11.26
CA GLY A 1108 11.02 26.91 -10.93
C GLY A 1108 10.86 28.12 -11.86
N LYS A 1109 10.69 29.32 -11.29
CA LYS A 1109 10.58 30.64 -11.99
C LYS A 1109 9.44 30.79 -13.04
N SER A 1110 8.38 29.97 -12.99
CA SER A 1110 7.24 30.03 -13.94
C SER A 1110 6.00 30.79 -13.43
N GLY A 1111 6.07 31.41 -12.23
CA GLY A 1111 4.92 32.02 -11.56
C GLY A 1111 4.19 33.07 -12.41
N LEU A 1112 4.91 34.02 -13.03
CA LEU A 1112 4.30 35.08 -13.86
C LEU A 1112 3.60 34.53 -15.11
N ILE A 1113 4.13 33.45 -15.72
CA ILE A 1113 3.49 32.75 -16.84
C ILE A 1113 2.20 32.07 -16.38
N LYS A 1114 2.21 31.42 -15.21
CA LYS A 1114 1.00 30.82 -14.62
C LYS A 1114 -0.06 31.88 -14.38
N ALA A 1115 0.28 33.03 -13.81
CA ALA A 1115 -0.66 34.13 -13.63
C ALA A 1115 -1.23 34.64 -14.97
N LYS A 1116 -0.40 34.76 -16.01
CA LYS A 1116 -0.84 35.11 -17.38
C LYS A 1116 -1.78 34.06 -17.98
N LYS A 1117 -1.53 32.77 -17.73
CA LYS A 1117 -2.42 31.67 -18.16
C LYS A 1117 -3.76 31.75 -17.43
N ILE A 1118 -3.74 31.91 -16.11
CA ILE A 1118 -4.95 32.05 -15.29
C ILE A 1118 -5.80 33.23 -15.79
N LEU A 1119 -5.18 34.39 -15.99
CA LEU A 1119 -5.86 35.59 -16.47
C LEU A 1119 -6.52 35.43 -17.84
N LYS A 1120 -5.88 34.72 -18.77
CA LYS A 1120 -6.36 34.61 -20.16
C LYS A 1120 -7.29 33.43 -20.42
N TYR A 1121 -7.06 32.30 -19.75
CA TYR A 1121 -7.74 31.04 -20.04
C TYR A 1121 -8.66 30.60 -18.90
N ASP A 1122 -8.19 30.67 -17.65
CA ASP A 1122 -8.98 30.20 -16.50
C ASP A 1122 -10.07 31.22 -16.09
N LEU A 1123 -9.85 32.52 -16.35
CA LEU A 1123 -10.88 33.56 -16.24
C LEU A 1123 -11.71 33.76 -17.52
N GLY A 1124 -11.40 33.05 -18.61
CA GLY A 1124 -12.23 32.99 -19.81
C GLY A 1124 -12.26 34.23 -20.72
N ASP A 1125 -11.32 35.19 -20.59
CA ASP A 1125 -11.26 36.37 -21.46
C ASP A 1125 -9.83 36.69 -21.93
N LEU A 1126 -9.59 36.60 -23.24
CA LEU A 1126 -8.30 36.87 -23.88
C LEU A 1126 -7.90 38.34 -23.88
N SER A 1127 -8.85 39.26 -23.63
CA SER A 1127 -8.61 40.70 -23.51
C SER A 1127 -7.98 41.10 -22.17
N ASN A 1128 -7.99 40.19 -21.19
CA ASN A 1128 -7.32 40.39 -19.90
C ASN A 1128 -5.81 40.60 -20.09
N TYR A 1129 -5.27 41.55 -19.34
CA TYR A 1129 -3.91 42.05 -19.52
C TYR A 1129 -3.14 42.07 -18.22
N VAL A 1130 -1.85 41.74 -18.29
CA VAL A 1130 -0.96 41.85 -17.14
C VAL A 1130 0.43 42.31 -17.56
N CYS A 1131 0.99 43.21 -16.76
CA CYS A 1131 2.31 43.78 -16.95
C CYS A 1131 2.97 43.96 -15.60
N ILE A 1132 4.25 43.62 -15.51
CA ILE A 1132 5.10 43.92 -14.37
C ILE A 1132 6.37 44.58 -14.90
N LYS A 1133 6.75 45.72 -14.33
CA LYS A 1133 7.93 46.48 -14.76
C LYS A 1133 8.58 47.23 -13.61
N ALA A 1134 9.88 47.38 -13.70
CA ALA A 1134 10.71 48.18 -12.83
C ALA A 1134 11.02 49.54 -13.49
N VAL A 1135 10.65 50.66 -12.86
CA VAL A 1135 10.88 52.02 -13.39
C VAL A 1135 11.24 52.94 -12.23
N GLU A 1136 12.30 53.74 -12.38
CA GLU A 1136 12.72 54.77 -11.39
C GLU A 1136 12.86 54.23 -9.95
N GLY A 1137 13.45 53.04 -9.77
CA GLY A 1137 13.64 52.42 -8.44
C GLY A 1137 12.37 51.84 -7.81
N LYS A 1138 11.30 51.67 -8.59
CA LYS A 1138 10.03 51.07 -8.16
C LYS A 1138 9.67 49.88 -9.05
N CYS A 1139 9.06 48.85 -8.47
CA CYS A 1139 8.41 47.78 -9.23
C CYS A 1139 6.90 48.03 -9.21
N ILE A 1140 6.30 48.00 -10.40
CA ILE A 1140 4.88 48.27 -10.64
C ILE A 1140 4.30 47.07 -11.39
N ALA A 1141 3.31 46.39 -10.79
CA ALA A 1141 2.53 45.36 -11.46
C ALA A 1141 1.11 45.86 -11.69
N THR A 1142 0.65 45.83 -12.95
CA THR A 1142 -0.69 46.24 -13.36
C THR A 1142 -1.42 45.04 -13.97
N ILE A 1143 -2.58 44.73 -13.42
CA ILE A 1143 -3.46 43.65 -13.86
C ILE A 1143 -4.79 44.26 -14.28
N ARG A 1144 -5.28 43.93 -15.48
CA ARG A 1144 -6.58 44.33 -15.99
C ARG A 1144 -7.44 43.10 -16.23
N ILE A 1145 -8.60 43.06 -15.60
CA ILE A 1145 -9.55 41.94 -15.64
C ILE A 1145 -10.92 42.46 -16.06
N ASN A 1146 -11.49 41.90 -17.12
CA ASN A 1146 -12.88 42.13 -17.50
C ASN A 1146 -13.82 41.40 -16.51
N LEU A 1147 -14.75 42.15 -15.91
CA LEU A 1147 -15.64 41.66 -14.86
C LEU A 1147 -17.00 41.15 -15.39
N GLU A 1148 -17.30 41.32 -16.68
CA GLU A 1148 -18.63 41.14 -17.28
C GLU A 1148 -19.31 39.79 -16.97
N ASN A 1149 -18.52 38.73 -16.72
CA ASN A 1149 -19.01 37.41 -16.31
C ASN A 1149 -18.52 36.94 -14.92
N LEU A 1150 -17.65 37.72 -14.28
CA LEU A 1150 -16.92 37.34 -13.06
C LEU A 1150 -17.50 37.94 -11.78
N THR A 1151 -18.27 39.01 -11.85
CA THR A 1151 -18.94 39.63 -10.69
C THR A 1151 -20.41 39.25 -10.58
N VAL A 1152 -20.98 39.42 -9.39
CA VAL A 1152 -22.41 39.18 -9.09
C VAL A 1152 -23.25 40.43 -9.22
#